data_AF-A0A8W7P898-F1
#
_entry.id   AF-A0A8W7P898-F1
#
_cell.length_a   1.000
_cell.length_b   1.000
_cell.length_c   1.000
_cell.angle_alpha   90.00
_cell.angle_beta   90.00
_cell.angle_gamma   90.00
#
_symmetry.space_group_name_H-M   'P 1'
#
loop_
_entity.id
_entity.type
_entity.pdbx_description
1 polymer ?
#
loop_
_entity_poly.entity_id
_entity_poly.type
_entity_poly.pdbx_seq_one_letter_code
_entity_poly.pdbx_strand_id
1 'polypeptide(L)'
;MRHLASASLLVITLLINFVHGIFIVGPKHIRGGQNYTVILSSFESNTNERNLLLQLDGLSSSGKKLLHLGQPARVQPLSNSVISFPLPESLPAGSYKLTIDGQNGFKLHREADLLLAASTTTALVQLSKPIYKPGDVLQFRVIVLGGDLKPPAPSVTATVIVHDPQRNVIRRWTAVSLQLGVFEEQLQIGTVPLLGRYTITVTVTGANEIVSKTFDVREYVLPAFEVAVKARAVPLEKHQRLNLTLSARYYTGQPVRGVATVELYLEDDKLDQRRVVGVYGAIQLELPFNEHLSVYDDSQDVRVHVAFTQDETNRTIYKEQRITVYKLPYRVELVKEQPEFRAKVPFDCQLRVRYQDGTPAKGAAFEVKVEGAYTTDRRVAYTSDAAGVIKLTLQPEASSESIDITFDLQIDRTEIRPGDQLQLNMRGPPGAFVALAAYDKSLLQYSNNHDIFWEDVWGVFDKFYSVERNEFDLFHSLGLFARTMEHITFDKANDQTARDGSASSKNGPSNSQVSFRTNFIESWLWKTDKIGSSGSTTTKESVPDTITAWHLTGFSVDPVYGLGIIKQPLQLTTVQPFYIVPNMPYSIKRGELVELQFIVFNNFPKKYKASVTLFSVDNQTEFVGRPATETSYTKSIEASPDTGVPVAFLIKARKLGEMTVRVDASIEPAKDSIESVIRVIPESLVKREMISRFFCHNTYQNQSFVLGLDFDRKADAGTRKIDFILTPNILTSVMDNLESLLSVPTGCGEQNMMRLVPIVLVLDYLTSIGSADKQLTVKAIGLLRAGYQNQMRYRQPDGSFGLWEKSGGAVFLTAFVGKTLATAAKYISEIEPSMVEQAFDWLAARQHSTGRFDEVGPVFHRDMQGGLRQGIALTSFVLIALLEQPKVATKHRAAIEKGIDYVTQTLGSIEDSYDLAIATYALLLQKHSSGERFLEKLIGQSTVQQNGTERFWARDAHGIETTAYGLLSFVLAEKYVDGTSIMRWLVKQRYTPGSFPRTQDTFVGLKALTKLAEKISPSRNDYSVQLRHAGRKEEFRVTSQDIGTLQHAQQGVDETAQLELHVAGIGFGLLQVVYEYGVDLRNFTAQFVLELQKSVTNANHQLQLEVCSSFTPQLSDGRSNMVLVEVNFPSGYTVEQRGQPITGATKHNPIQKTEVRFGATSVVVYYNSMGPERNCFTITAYRRQKVTLKRPAYVLVHDYYDPKLNAIKMYQVDD
;
A
#
# COMPACT_ATOMS: atom_id res chain seq x y z
N MET A 1 -26.30 19.46 -33.70
CA MET A 1 -27.73 19.08 -33.82
C MET A 1 -28.42 19.65 -35.06
N ARG A 2 -28.63 20.98 -35.22
CA ARG A 2 -29.51 21.54 -36.29
C ARG A 2 -29.25 21.03 -37.73
N HIS A 3 -28.03 20.72 -38.15
CA HIS A 3 -27.74 20.18 -39.49
C HIS A 3 -27.83 18.65 -39.65
N LEU A 4 -27.79 17.87 -38.56
CA LEU A 4 -28.02 16.41 -38.62
C LEU A 4 -29.52 16.07 -38.76
N ALA A 5 -30.39 16.98 -38.32
CA ALA A 5 -31.83 16.83 -38.44
C ALA A 5 -32.34 16.92 -39.89
N SER A 6 -31.69 17.70 -40.77
CA SER A 6 -32.15 17.87 -42.16
C SER A 6 -31.75 16.70 -43.08
N ALA A 7 -30.59 16.09 -42.87
CA ALA A 7 -30.15 14.94 -43.67
C ALA A 7 -30.93 13.66 -43.29
N SER A 8 -31.08 13.39 -41.99
CA SER A 8 -31.73 12.17 -41.49
C SER A 8 -33.21 12.09 -41.85
N LEU A 9 -33.91 13.23 -41.95
CA LEU A 9 -35.33 13.25 -42.30
C LEU A 9 -35.60 12.88 -43.77
N LEU A 10 -34.68 13.22 -44.69
CA LEU A 10 -34.83 12.99 -46.12
C LEU A 10 -34.75 11.50 -46.50
N VAL A 11 -34.15 10.67 -45.63
CA VAL A 11 -34.04 9.21 -45.80
C VAL A 11 -35.28 8.49 -45.22
N ILE A 12 -35.97 9.11 -44.26
CA ILE A 12 -37.20 8.56 -43.66
C ILE A 12 -38.39 8.70 -44.63
N THR A 13 -38.48 9.80 -45.39
CA THR A 13 -39.57 10.03 -46.35
C THR A 13 -39.56 9.10 -47.57
N LEU A 14 -38.45 8.42 -47.87
CA LEU A 14 -38.31 7.67 -49.13
C LEU A 14 -38.75 6.20 -49.08
N LEU A 15 -39.14 5.68 -47.92
CA LEU A 15 -39.69 4.32 -47.75
C LEU A 15 -41.02 4.35 -46.98
N ILE A 16 -42.04 4.98 -47.57
CA ILE A 16 -43.44 4.78 -47.19
C ILE A 16 -44.20 4.35 -48.45
N ASN A 17 -44.46 3.05 -48.58
CA ASN A 17 -45.45 2.56 -49.56
C ASN A 17 -46.84 2.94 -49.06
N PHE A 18 -47.39 4.06 -49.55
CA PHE A 18 -48.78 4.52 -49.46
C PHE A 18 -49.62 3.99 -48.27
N VAL A 19 -49.30 4.42 -47.05
CA VAL A 19 -50.18 4.26 -45.87
C VAL A 19 -50.34 5.58 -45.14
N HIS A 20 -51.58 5.93 -44.80
CA HIS A 20 -51.92 7.11 -44.02
C HIS A 20 -51.73 6.83 -42.52
N GLY A 21 -51.10 7.75 -41.78
CA GLY A 21 -51.11 7.71 -40.31
C GLY A 21 -50.19 8.70 -39.59
N ILE A 22 -50.20 8.61 -38.26
CA ILE A 22 -49.35 9.38 -37.33
C ILE A 22 -48.40 8.41 -36.60
N PHE A 23 -47.15 8.84 -36.43
CA PHE A 23 -46.10 8.16 -35.69
C PHE A 23 -45.68 9.03 -34.49
N ILE A 24 -45.51 8.42 -33.32
CA ILE A 24 -45.24 9.08 -32.04
C ILE A 24 -43.99 8.43 -31.44
N VAL A 25 -43.00 9.24 -31.05
CA VAL A 25 -41.79 8.77 -30.34
C VAL A 25 -41.49 9.68 -29.15
N GLY A 26 -41.13 9.10 -28.02
CA GLY A 26 -40.60 9.82 -26.85
C GLY A 26 -39.68 8.94 -26.00
N PRO A 27 -38.97 9.51 -25.00
CA PRO A 27 -38.21 8.72 -24.03
C PRO A 27 -39.12 7.81 -23.19
N LYS A 28 -38.65 6.61 -22.84
CA LYS A 28 -39.31 5.73 -21.85
C LYS A 28 -38.93 6.09 -20.41
N HIS A 29 -37.83 6.84 -20.22
CA HIS A 29 -37.39 7.31 -18.92
C HIS A 29 -37.63 8.81 -18.74
N ILE A 30 -38.08 9.21 -17.55
CA ILE A 30 -38.25 10.60 -17.14
C ILE A 30 -37.29 10.99 -16.01
N ARG A 31 -36.98 12.28 -15.94
CA ARG A 31 -36.02 12.88 -15.00
C ARG A 31 -36.52 14.25 -14.55
N GLY A 32 -36.33 14.60 -13.28
CA GLY A 32 -36.68 15.92 -12.76
C GLY A 32 -35.86 17.02 -13.43
N GLY A 33 -36.48 18.18 -13.64
CA GLY A 33 -35.85 19.38 -14.21
C GLY A 33 -35.48 19.29 -15.70
N GLN A 34 -35.78 18.18 -16.37
CA GLN A 34 -35.56 18.03 -17.82
C GLN A 34 -36.88 18.23 -18.59
N ASN A 35 -36.80 18.94 -19.73
CA ASN A 35 -37.91 18.99 -20.67
C ASN A 35 -38.09 17.61 -21.31
N TYR A 36 -39.20 16.95 -21.01
CA TYR A 36 -39.56 15.68 -21.61
C TYR A 36 -40.22 15.91 -22.97
N THR A 37 -39.52 15.55 -24.04
CA THR A 37 -39.90 15.87 -25.42
C THR A 37 -40.46 14.65 -26.15
N VAL A 38 -41.62 14.84 -26.79
CA VAL A 38 -42.32 13.86 -27.62
C VAL A 38 -42.41 14.40 -29.04
N ILE A 39 -42.07 13.58 -30.03
CA ILE A 39 -42.13 13.92 -31.46
C ILE A 39 -43.35 13.24 -32.08
N LEU A 40 -44.10 14.00 -32.86
CA LEU A 40 -45.32 13.60 -33.56
C LEU A 40 -45.10 13.82 -35.07
N SER A 41 -44.99 12.74 -35.84
CA SER A 41 -44.81 12.77 -37.29
C SER A 41 -46.11 12.38 -37.98
N SER A 42 -46.63 13.23 -38.86
CA SER A 42 -47.77 12.90 -39.73
C SER A 42 -47.28 12.56 -41.14
N PHE A 43 -47.73 11.43 -41.66
CA PHE A 43 -47.48 11.00 -43.03
C PHE A 43 -48.76 10.99 -43.89
N GLU A 44 -49.86 11.56 -43.38
CA GLU A 44 -51.09 11.74 -44.16
C GLU A 44 -50.96 12.86 -45.20
N SER A 45 -51.50 12.63 -46.40
CA SER A 45 -51.55 13.60 -47.51
C SER A 45 -52.87 14.39 -47.63
N ASN A 46 -53.83 14.15 -46.73
CA ASN A 46 -55.10 14.88 -46.70
C ASN A 46 -54.95 16.27 -46.07
N THR A 47 -55.71 17.25 -46.54
CA THR A 47 -55.51 18.69 -46.28
C THR A 47 -55.86 19.20 -44.88
N ASN A 48 -56.19 18.32 -43.91
CA ASN A 48 -56.80 18.72 -42.64
C ASN A 48 -55.83 18.58 -41.45
N GLU A 49 -55.65 19.65 -40.68
CA GLU A 49 -54.84 19.68 -39.45
C GLU A 49 -55.36 18.70 -38.40
N ARG A 50 -54.48 17.82 -37.89
CA ARG A 50 -54.82 16.87 -36.83
C ARG A 50 -54.56 17.49 -35.46
N ASN A 51 -55.58 17.51 -34.61
CA ASN A 51 -55.51 18.02 -33.25
C ASN A 51 -55.46 16.84 -32.27
N LEU A 52 -54.44 16.82 -31.41
CA LEU A 52 -54.24 15.82 -30.36
C LEU A 52 -54.13 16.52 -28.99
N LEU A 53 -54.41 15.79 -27.92
CA LEU A 53 -54.08 16.18 -26.55
C LEU A 53 -53.11 15.15 -25.99
N LEU A 54 -51.96 15.60 -25.49
CA LEU A 54 -51.00 14.75 -24.80
C LEU A 54 -51.09 15.07 -23.30
N GLN A 55 -51.32 14.06 -22.47
CA GLN A 55 -51.41 14.17 -21.02
C GLN A 55 -50.32 13.32 -20.35
N LEU A 56 -49.48 13.95 -19.52
CA LEU A 56 -48.49 13.26 -18.70
C LEU A 56 -48.95 13.30 -17.25
N ASP A 57 -49.34 12.13 -16.74
CA ASP A 57 -49.82 11.92 -15.38
C ASP A 57 -48.79 11.16 -14.54
N GLY A 58 -48.77 11.45 -13.24
CA GLY A 58 -47.99 10.74 -12.24
C GLY A 58 -48.87 10.43 -11.02
N LEU A 59 -48.77 9.21 -10.50
CA LEU A 59 -49.59 8.70 -9.39
C LEU A 59 -48.69 8.08 -8.30
N SER A 60 -49.04 8.32 -7.03
CA SER A 60 -48.41 7.61 -5.91
C SER A 60 -48.89 6.16 -5.83
N SER A 61 -48.17 5.32 -5.08
CA SER A 61 -48.63 3.98 -4.67
C SER A 61 -49.96 3.97 -3.91
N SER A 62 -50.44 5.14 -3.45
CA SER A 62 -51.75 5.33 -2.81
C SER A 62 -52.79 5.98 -3.74
N GLY A 63 -52.56 6.00 -5.06
CA GLY A 63 -53.49 6.57 -6.05
C GLY A 63 -53.62 8.11 -6.06
N LYS A 64 -52.78 8.84 -5.30
CA LYS A 64 -52.81 10.31 -5.29
C LYS A 64 -52.08 10.85 -6.52
N LYS A 65 -52.68 11.79 -7.26
CA LYS A 65 -51.98 12.52 -8.34
C LYS A 65 -50.77 13.27 -7.78
N LEU A 66 -49.59 12.96 -8.34
CA LEU A 66 -48.29 13.58 -8.09
C LEU A 66 -47.94 14.60 -9.19
N LEU A 67 -48.39 14.35 -10.42
CA LEU A 67 -48.18 15.21 -11.58
C LEU A 67 -49.38 15.08 -12.53
N HIS A 68 -49.77 16.15 -13.19
CA HIS A 68 -50.73 16.14 -14.30
C HIS A 68 -50.44 17.34 -15.20
N LEU A 69 -49.92 17.09 -16.40
CA LEU A 69 -49.59 18.10 -17.40
C LEU A 69 -50.28 17.77 -18.72
N GLY A 70 -51.16 18.64 -19.18
CA GLY A 70 -51.78 18.55 -20.51
C GLY A 70 -51.12 19.52 -21.50
N GLN A 71 -50.80 19.06 -22.71
CA GLN A 71 -50.32 19.89 -23.82
C GLN A 71 -51.13 19.60 -25.08
N PRO A 72 -51.85 20.59 -25.65
CA PRO A 72 -52.52 20.43 -26.94
C PRO A 72 -51.48 20.45 -28.06
N ALA A 73 -51.54 19.47 -28.94
CA ALA A 73 -50.64 19.35 -30.09
C ALA A 73 -51.42 19.45 -31.40
N ARG A 74 -50.88 20.22 -32.34
CA ARG A 74 -51.36 20.25 -33.71
C ARG A 74 -50.31 19.66 -34.63
N VAL A 75 -50.71 18.78 -35.53
CA VAL A 75 -49.83 18.15 -36.50
C VAL A 75 -50.40 18.42 -37.89
N GLN A 76 -49.59 19.08 -38.72
CA GLN A 76 -49.98 19.37 -40.11
C GLN A 76 -49.68 18.16 -41.00
N PRO A 77 -50.30 18.05 -42.18
CA PRO A 77 -49.98 16.99 -43.15
C PRO A 77 -48.49 16.99 -43.52
N LEU A 78 -47.91 15.80 -43.67
CA LEU A 78 -46.50 15.59 -44.06
C LEU A 78 -45.45 16.34 -43.21
N SER A 79 -45.70 16.55 -41.90
CA SER A 79 -44.82 17.32 -41.02
C SER A 79 -44.59 16.72 -39.64
N ASN A 80 -43.60 17.26 -38.93
CA ASN A 80 -43.22 16.87 -37.57
C ASN A 80 -43.53 18.00 -36.58
N SER A 81 -44.33 17.69 -35.56
CA SER A 81 -44.55 18.56 -34.40
C SER A 81 -43.77 18.03 -33.19
N VAL A 82 -43.12 18.93 -32.46
CA VAL A 82 -42.29 18.61 -31.28
C VAL A 82 -42.93 19.22 -30.05
N ILE A 83 -43.41 18.37 -29.14
CA ILE A 83 -44.11 18.77 -27.90
C ILE A 83 -43.16 18.55 -26.73
N SER A 84 -43.08 19.48 -25.79
CA SER A 84 -42.19 19.36 -24.63
C SER A 84 -42.91 19.69 -23.33
N PHE A 85 -42.77 18.80 -22.36
CA PHE A 85 -43.31 18.93 -21.01
C PHE A 85 -42.19 19.40 -20.06
N PRO A 86 -42.27 20.59 -19.47
CA PRO A 86 -41.32 21.01 -18.43
C PRO A 86 -41.61 20.22 -17.15
N LEU A 87 -40.73 19.29 -16.80
CA LEU A 87 -40.86 18.50 -15.58
C LEU A 87 -40.30 19.27 -14.36
N PRO A 88 -40.96 19.25 -13.19
CA PRO A 88 -40.43 19.83 -11.96
C PRO A 88 -39.04 19.28 -11.61
N GLU A 89 -38.19 20.07 -10.93
CA GLU A 89 -36.82 19.68 -10.55
C GLU A 89 -36.77 18.40 -9.70
N SER A 90 -37.81 18.16 -8.89
CA SER A 90 -37.98 16.94 -8.10
C SER A 90 -39.24 16.19 -8.53
N LEU A 91 -39.07 14.91 -8.89
CA LEU A 91 -40.16 13.98 -9.18
C LEU A 91 -40.23 12.94 -8.04
N PRO A 92 -41.29 12.91 -7.22
CA PRO A 92 -41.45 11.92 -6.17
C PRO A 92 -41.68 10.51 -6.74
N ALA A 93 -41.25 9.48 -6.02
CA ALA A 93 -41.42 8.09 -6.44
C ALA A 93 -42.90 7.72 -6.64
N GLY A 94 -43.23 7.17 -7.81
CA GLY A 94 -44.58 6.83 -8.23
C GLY A 94 -44.60 6.28 -9.66
N SER A 95 -45.78 5.85 -10.12
CA SER A 95 -46.00 5.42 -11.51
C SER A 95 -46.33 6.61 -12.39
N TYR A 96 -45.64 6.75 -13.53
CA TYR A 96 -45.85 7.83 -14.48
C TYR A 96 -46.28 7.28 -15.84
N LYS A 97 -47.15 8.01 -16.54
CA LYS A 97 -47.69 7.57 -17.84
C LYS A 97 -47.95 8.77 -18.75
N LEU A 98 -47.69 8.60 -20.05
CA LEU A 98 -48.11 9.51 -21.11
C LEU A 98 -49.30 8.89 -21.86
N THR A 99 -50.40 9.62 -21.95
CA THR A 99 -51.58 9.29 -22.75
C THR A 99 -51.69 10.31 -23.91
N ILE A 100 -52.03 9.84 -25.11
CA ILE A 100 -52.18 10.66 -26.32
C ILE A 100 -53.55 10.39 -26.95
N ASP A 101 -54.40 11.43 -26.99
CA ASP A 101 -55.79 11.36 -27.44
C ASP A 101 -56.07 12.24 -28.66
N GLY A 102 -56.72 11.67 -29.67
CA GLY A 102 -57.22 12.36 -30.85
C GLY A 102 -58.47 13.20 -30.55
N GLN A 103 -58.47 14.44 -31.02
CA GLN A 103 -59.55 15.41 -30.81
C GLN A 103 -60.39 15.60 -32.09
N ASN A 104 -61.54 16.26 -31.97
CA ASN A 104 -62.40 16.66 -33.09
C ASN A 104 -62.76 15.51 -34.06
N GLY A 105 -63.11 14.34 -33.51
CA GLY A 105 -63.57 13.17 -34.27
C GLY A 105 -62.46 12.28 -34.83
N PHE A 106 -61.19 12.64 -34.68
CA PHE A 106 -60.05 11.79 -35.05
C PHE A 106 -59.85 10.71 -33.99
N LYS A 107 -60.11 9.44 -34.34
CA LYS A 107 -59.97 8.30 -33.42
C LYS A 107 -58.50 7.84 -33.32
N LEU A 108 -57.81 8.32 -32.28
CA LEU A 108 -56.51 7.81 -31.85
C LEU A 108 -56.46 7.84 -30.33
N HIS A 109 -56.09 6.73 -29.70
CA HIS A 109 -55.80 6.65 -28.26
C HIS A 109 -54.57 5.76 -28.08
N ARG A 110 -53.54 6.26 -27.40
CA ARG A 110 -52.27 5.55 -27.15
C ARG A 110 -51.70 5.91 -25.79
N GLU A 111 -51.10 4.93 -25.12
CA GLU A 111 -50.44 5.12 -23.84
C GLU A 111 -49.01 4.56 -23.83
N ALA A 112 -48.17 5.13 -22.97
CA ALA A 112 -46.82 4.66 -22.66
C ALA A 112 -46.47 4.92 -21.19
N ASP A 113 -46.14 3.86 -20.46
CA ASP A 113 -45.66 3.94 -19.08
C ASP A 113 -44.19 4.41 -19.04
N LEU A 114 -43.86 5.24 -18.05
CA LEU A 114 -42.61 5.96 -17.96
C LEU A 114 -41.87 5.66 -16.65
N LEU A 115 -40.58 5.34 -16.77
CA LEU A 115 -39.72 4.93 -15.66
C LEU A 115 -38.91 6.11 -15.10
N LEU A 116 -38.89 6.25 -13.77
CA LEU A 116 -38.08 7.27 -13.09
C LEU A 116 -36.64 6.74 -12.93
N ALA A 117 -35.66 7.42 -13.54
CA ALA A 117 -34.25 7.00 -13.47
C ALA A 117 -33.62 7.34 -12.10
N ALA A 118 -32.95 6.35 -11.47
CA ALA A 118 -32.55 6.41 -10.06
C ALA A 118 -31.17 7.03 -9.76
N SER A 119 -30.28 7.15 -10.76
CA SER A 119 -28.97 7.80 -10.62
C SER A 119 -28.59 8.52 -11.92
N THR A 120 -27.74 9.55 -11.79
CA THR A 120 -27.27 10.39 -12.92
C THR A 120 -25.78 10.23 -13.22
N THR A 121 -25.03 9.63 -12.30
CA THR A 121 -23.56 9.49 -12.35
C THR A 121 -23.09 8.16 -11.80
N THR A 122 -21.87 7.76 -12.19
CA THR A 122 -21.15 6.53 -11.82
C THR A 122 -19.66 6.84 -11.65
N ALA A 123 -18.85 5.87 -11.22
CA ALA A 123 -17.40 6.01 -11.20
C ALA A 123 -16.63 4.72 -11.55
N LEU A 124 -15.38 4.91 -11.99
CA LEU A 124 -14.35 3.88 -12.17
C LEU A 124 -13.10 4.28 -11.37
N VAL A 125 -12.22 3.31 -11.07
CA VAL A 125 -10.95 3.55 -10.36
C VAL A 125 -9.80 2.82 -11.05
N GLN A 126 -8.77 3.57 -11.45
CA GLN A 126 -7.51 3.06 -12.02
C GLN A 126 -6.39 3.15 -10.97
N LEU A 127 -5.50 2.17 -10.94
CA LEU A 127 -4.31 2.14 -10.07
C LEU A 127 -3.02 2.05 -10.91
N SER A 128 -1.91 2.60 -10.43
CA SER A 128 -0.63 2.60 -11.18
C SER A 128 0.05 1.23 -11.31
N LYS A 129 -0.25 0.28 -10.41
CA LYS A 129 0.20 -1.12 -10.47
C LYS A 129 -0.72 -2.02 -9.61
N PRO A 130 -0.74 -3.34 -9.82
CA PRO A 130 -1.69 -4.22 -9.13
C PRO A 130 -1.31 -4.58 -7.68
N ILE A 131 -0.05 -4.35 -7.28
CA ILE A 131 0.46 -4.76 -5.97
C ILE A 131 1.56 -3.81 -5.49
N TYR A 132 1.52 -3.44 -4.21
CA TYR A 132 2.42 -2.47 -3.59
C TYR A 132 3.19 -3.10 -2.40
N LYS A 133 4.33 -2.49 -2.06
CA LYS A 133 5.23 -2.89 -0.96
C LYS A 133 5.15 -1.90 0.21
N PRO A 134 5.63 -2.27 1.41
CA PRO A 134 5.96 -1.29 2.45
C PRO A 134 6.85 -0.17 1.90
N GLY A 135 6.46 1.09 2.13
CA GLY A 135 7.17 2.27 1.62
C GLY A 135 6.88 2.67 0.16
N ASP A 136 6.07 1.92 -0.61
CA ASP A 136 5.65 2.36 -1.95
C ASP A 136 4.66 3.54 -1.89
N VAL A 137 4.55 4.28 -2.98
CA VAL A 137 3.47 5.26 -3.20
C VAL A 137 2.35 4.60 -4.01
N LEU A 138 1.14 4.55 -3.43
CA LEU A 138 -0.10 4.27 -4.17
C LEU A 138 -0.42 5.51 -5.01
N GLN A 139 -0.59 5.34 -6.33
CA GLN A 139 -1.12 6.37 -7.22
C GLN A 139 -2.40 5.84 -7.85
N PHE A 140 -3.46 6.65 -7.87
CA PHE A 140 -4.77 6.24 -8.35
C PHE A 140 -5.52 7.39 -9.04
N ARG A 141 -6.43 7.01 -9.94
CA ARG A 141 -7.42 7.90 -10.56
C ARG A 141 -8.81 7.42 -10.23
N VAL A 142 -9.71 8.35 -9.94
CA VAL A 142 -11.15 8.15 -9.93
C VAL A 142 -11.72 8.87 -11.15
N ILE A 143 -12.45 8.14 -12.00
CA ILE A 143 -13.10 8.68 -13.19
C ILE A 143 -14.60 8.62 -12.99
N VAL A 144 -15.21 9.78 -12.76
CA VAL A 144 -16.66 9.94 -12.59
C VAL A 144 -17.28 10.31 -13.92
N LEU A 145 -18.37 9.63 -14.30
CA LEU A 145 -19.06 9.83 -15.57
C LEU A 145 -20.57 9.97 -15.36
N GLY A 146 -21.23 10.70 -16.26
CA GLY A 146 -22.69 10.73 -16.39
C GLY A 146 -23.24 9.51 -17.14
N GLY A 147 -24.57 9.39 -17.17
CA GLY A 147 -25.28 8.34 -17.93
C GLY A 147 -25.06 8.34 -19.44
N ASP A 148 -24.43 9.37 -20.00
CA ASP A 148 -24.00 9.49 -21.40
C ASP A 148 -22.49 9.25 -21.60
N LEU A 149 -21.81 8.70 -20.57
CA LEU A 149 -20.37 8.45 -20.48
C LEU A 149 -19.48 9.70 -20.62
N LYS A 150 -19.98 10.86 -20.21
CA LYS A 150 -19.26 12.16 -20.25
C LYS A 150 -18.91 12.68 -18.85
N PRO A 151 -18.02 13.67 -18.73
CA PRO A 151 -17.81 14.37 -17.47
C PRO A 151 -19.13 14.88 -16.86
N PRO A 152 -19.35 14.71 -15.56
CA PRO A 152 -20.52 15.25 -14.87
C PRO A 152 -20.47 16.79 -14.80
N ALA A 153 -21.60 17.40 -14.42
CA ALA A 153 -21.67 18.84 -14.21
C ALA A 153 -20.65 19.32 -13.15
N PRO A 154 -20.06 20.54 -13.26
CA PRO A 154 -19.02 21.02 -12.33
C PRO A 154 -19.42 21.15 -10.85
N SER A 155 -20.72 21.04 -10.53
CA SER A 155 -21.24 20.98 -9.16
C SER A 155 -21.17 19.58 -8.53
N VAL A 156 -20.90 18.53 -9.31
CA VAL A 156 -20.71 17.17 -8.83
C VAL A 156 -19.30 17.03 -8.26
N THR A 157 -19.22 16.61 -7.00
CA THR A 157 -17.95 16.28 -6.33
C THR A 157 -17.90 14.81 -5.98
N ALA A 158 -16.71 14.29 -5.67
CA ALA A 158 -16.57 12.96 -5.09
C ALA A 158 -16.06 13.02 -3.64
N THR A 159 -16.30 11.96 -2.89
CA THR A 159 -15.60 11.64 -1.65
C THR A 159 -14.91 10.30 -1.85
N VAL A 160 -13.61 10.26 -1.58
CA VAL A 160 -12.75 9.09 -1.77
C VAL A 160 -12.13 8.70 -0.44
N ILE A 161 -12.21 7.42 -0.08
CA ILE A 161 -11.71 6.90 1.19
C ILE A 161 -10.88 5.65 0.92
N VAL A 162 -9.70 5.56 1.51
CA VAL A 162 -8.85 4.36 1.48
C VAL A 162 -8.95 3.65 2.83
N HIS A 163 -9.35 2.39 2.78
CA HIS A 163 -9.48 1.50 3.93
C HIS A 163 -8.36 0.45 3.93
N ASP A 164 -7.87 0.11 5.11
CA ASP A 164 -6.96 -1.02 5.33
C ASP A 164 -7.69 -2.38 5.33
N PRO A 165 -6.95 -3.52 5.43
CA PRO A 165 -7.56 -4.86 5.52
C PRO A 165 -8.49 -5.09 6.73
N GLN A 166 -8.46 -4.22 7.74
CA GLN A 166 -9.36 -4.22 8.91
C GLN A 166 -10.52 -3.22 8.76
N ARG A 167 -10.64 -2.56 7.60
CA ARG A 167 -11.60 -1.49 7.25
C ARG A 167 -11.36 -0.13 7.93
N ASN A 168 -10.26 0.07 8.68
CA ASN A 168 -9.95 1.36 9.28
C ASN A 168 -9.70 2.42 8.18
N VAL A 169 -10.19 3.65 8.38
CA VAL A 169 -9.97 4.76 7.45
C VAL A 169 -8.51 5.22 7.55
N ILE A 170 -7.75 5.04 6.48
CA ILE A 170 -6.33 5.42 6.40
C ILE A 170 -6.16 6.83 5.82
N ARG A 171 -6.94 7.15 4.79
CA ARG A 171 -6.90 8.43 4.08
C ARG A 171 -8.28 8.74 3.52
N ARG A 172 -8.66 10.01 3.55
CA ARG A 172 -9.95 10.51 3.07
C ARG A 172 -9.78 11.85 2.39
N TRP A 173 -10.43 12.00 1.24
CA TRP A 173 -10.62 13.26 0.53
C TRP A 173 -12.11 13.50 0.36
N THR A 174 -12.61 14.65 0.82
CA THR A 174 -14.05 15.00 0.81
C THR A 174 -14.32 16.14 -0.15
N ALA A 175 -15.43 16.07 -0.88
CA ALA A 175 -15.88 17.10 -1.82
C ALA A 175 -14.81 17.51 -2.85
N VAL A 176 -14.14 16.52 -3.44
CA VAL A 176 -13.06 16.76 -4.41
C VAL A 176 -13.62 17.27 -5.73
N SER A 177 -12.94 18.25 -6.32
CA SER A 177 -13.23 18.75 -7.67
C SER A 177 -12.75 17.75 -8.73
N LEU A 178 -13.53 17.64 -9.80
CA LEU A 178 -13.30 16.70 -10.90
C LEU A 178 -12.80 17.46 -12.13
N GLN A 179 -11.56 17.23 -12.56
CA GLN A 179 -11.04 17.80 -13.79
C GLN A 179 -11.50 16.93 -14.97
N LEU A 180 -12.52 17.39 -15.70
CA LEU A 180 -13.15 16.63 -16.80
C LEU A 180 -13.59 15.22 -16.35
N GLY A 181 -14.23 15.14 -15.19
CA GLY A 181 -14.67 13.89 -14.56
C GLY A 181 -13.57 13.13 -13.81
N VAL A 182 -12.29 13.47 -13.99
CA VAL A 182 -11.16 12.76 -13.38
C VAL A 182 -10.63 13.46 -12.13
N PHE A 183 -10.36 12.68 -11.10
CA PHE A 183 -9.61 13.06 -9.90
C PHE A 183 -8.40 12.13 -9.78
N GLU A 184 -7.21 12.69 -9.62
CA GLU A 184 -5.94 11.95 -9.50
C GLU A 184 -5.22 12.36 -8.22
N GLU A 185 -4.80 11.38 -7.42
CA GLU A 185 -4.12 11.59 -6.14
C GLU A 185 -3.18 10.43 -5.79
N GLN A 186 -2.39 10.62 -4.74
CA GLN A 186 -1.43 9.65 -4.25
C GLN A 186 -1.43 9.50 -2.72
N LEU A 187 -1.02 8.32 -2.26
CA LEU A 187 -0.92 7.95 -0.85
C LEU A 187 0.38 7.20 -0.60
N GLN A 188 1.24 7.76 0.24
CA GLN A 188 2.40 7.05 0.77
C GLN A 188 1.92 5.88 1.64
N ILE A 189 2.31 4.65 1.30
CA ILE A 189 2.13 3.48 2.17
C ILE A 189 3.25 3.52 3.21
N GLY A 190 2.90 3.32 4.48
CA GLY A 190 3.86 3.26 5.58
C GLY A 190 4.95 2.20 5.37
N THR A 191 6.09 2.38 6.03
CA THR A 191 7.23 1.45 5.94
C THR A 191 7.06 0.16 6.75
N VAL A 192 6.02 0.08 7.60
CA VAL A 192 5.62 -1.15 8.33
C VAL A 192 4.08 -1.29 8.33
N PRO A 193 3.42 -1.38 7.16
CA PRO A 193 1.98 -1.29 7.02
C PRO A 193 1.30 -2.62 7.41
N LEU A 194 -0.04 -2.59 7.52
CA LEU A 194 -0.83 -3.81 7.68
C LEU A 194 -0.92 -4.55 6.34
N LEU A 195 -0.11 -5.61 6.16
CA LEU A 195 -0.11 -6.39 4.92
C LEU A 195 -1.47 -7.06 4.67
N GLY A 196 -1.90 -7.09 3.40
CA GLY A 196 -3.19 -7.63 2.99
C GLY A 196 -3.87 -6.81 1.91
N ARG A 197 -5.19 -7.01 1.76
CA ARG A 197 -6.03 -6.33 0.75
C ARG A 197 -6.63 -5.03 1.29
N TYR A 198 -6.22 -3.91 0.72
CA TYR A 198 -6.78 -2.58 0.92
C TYR A 198 -7.96 -2.35 -0.05
N THR A 199 -8.82 -1.40 0.28
CA THR A 199 -9.98 -1.01 -0.53
C THR A 199 -10.07 0.49 -0.67
N ILE A 200 -10.13 1.00 -1.90
CA ILE A 200 -10.56 2.37 -2.20
C ILE A 200 -12.08 2.34 -2.38
N THR A 201 -12.79 3.23 -1.68
CA THR A 201 -14.23 3.47 -1.85
C THR A 201 -14.47 4.89 -2.36
N VAL A 202 -15.48 5.05 -3.21
CA VAL A 202 -15.84 6.31 -3.86
C VAL A 202 -17.35 6.52 -3.74
N THR A 203 -17.75 7.72 -3.30
CA THR A 203 -19.14 8.17 -3.26
C THR A 203 -19.25 9.50 -4.01
N VAL A 204 -20.22 9.63 -4.91
CA VAL A 204 -20.40 10.81 -5.77
C VAL A 204 -21.62 11.62 -5.33
N THR A 205 -21.51 12.96 -5.32
CA THR A 205 -22.63 13.82 -4.92
C THR A 205 -23.84 13.62 -5.83
N GLY A 206 -24.95 13.13 -5.28
CA GLY A 206 -26.18 12.84 -6.03
C GLY A 206 -26.31 11.42 -6.56
N ALA A 207 -25.37 10.52 -6.24
CA ALA A 207 -25.50 9.08 -6.51
C ALA A 207 -25.72 8.30 -5.21
N ASN A 208 -26.60 7.29 -5.25
CA ASN A 208 -26.81 6.34 -4.14
C ASN A 208 -25.84 5.14 -4.17
N GLU A 209 -24.98 5.05 -5.20
CA GLU A 209 -24.05 3.92 -5.38
C GLU A 209 -22.66 4.23 -4.81
N ILE A 210 -22.03 3.22 -4.20
CA ILE A 210 -20.64 3.28 -3.73
C ILE A 210 -19.80 2.40 -4.66
N VAL A 211 -18.87 3.02 -5.39
CA VAL A 211 -17.89 2.30 -6.22
C VAL A 211 -16.70 1.90 -5.35
N SER A 212 -16.11 0.73 -5.61
CA SER A 212 -14.90 0.29 -4.91
C SER A 212 -13.93 -0.49 -5.79
N LYS A 213 -12.63 -0.40 -5.47
CA LYS A 213 -11.52 -1.09 -6.14
C LYS A 213 -10.50 -1.52 -5.08
N THR A 214 -9.94 -2.71 -5.19
CA THR A 214 -9.06 -3.30 -4.17
C THR A 214 -7.64 -3.48 -4.68
N PHE A 215 -6.65 -3.32 -3.80
CA PHE A 215 -5.25 -3.61 -4.09
C PHE A 215 -4.58 -4.32 -2.92
N ASP A 216 -3.53 -5.09 -3.19
CA ASP A 216 -2.80 -5.80 -2.15
C ASP A 216 -1.49 -5.06 -1.79
N VAL A 217 -1.17 -5.03 -0.49
CA VAL A 217 0.13 -4.59 0.04
C VAL A 217 0.85 -5.80 0.63
N ARG A 218 2.01 -6.15 0.09
CA ARG A 218 2.79 -7.33 0.48
C ARG A 218 4.30 -7.04 0.38
N GLU A 219 5.10 -7.70 1.22
CA GLU A 219 6.55 -7.78 0.95
C GLU A 219 6.80 -8.74 -0.22
N TYR A 220 7.46 -8.24 -1.26
CA TYR A 220 7.94 -9.05 -2.38
C TYR A 220 9.24 -8.50 -2.95
N VAL A 221 10.04 -9.40 -3.54
CA VAL A 221 11.18 -9.06 -4.40
C VAL A 221 10.79 -9.49 -5.81
N LEU A 222 10.97 -8.61 -6.80
CA LEU A 222 10.71 -8.97 -8.19
C LEU A 222 11.46 -10.27 -8.56
N PRO A 223 10.78 -11.24 -9.19
CA PRO A 223 11.46 -12.41 -9.73
C PRO A 223 12.38 -11.98 -10.88
N ALA A 224 13.59 -12.54 -10.97
CA ALA A 224 14.47 -12.26 -12.11
C ALA A 224 14.02 -13.00 -13.39
N PHE A 225 13.13 -13.99 -13.26
CA PHE A 225 12.64 -14.83 -14.32
C PHE A 225 11.19 -15.25 -14.08
N GLU A 226 10.41 -15.43 -15.15
CA GLU A 226 9.06 -15.97 -15.10
C GLU A 226 9.10 -17.50 -14.98
N VAL A 227 8.22 -18.04 -14.13
CA VAL A 227 7.84 -19.45 -14.13
C VAL A 227 6.38 -19.53 -14.58
N ALA A 228 6.13 -20.16 -15.71
CA ALA A 228 4.81 -20.30 -16.31
C ALA A 228 4.44 -21.77 -16.50
N VAL A 229 3.19 -22.11 -16.20
CA VAL A 229 2.58 -23.43 -16.41
C VAL A 229 1.47 -23.27 -17.44
N LYS A 230 1.48 -24.07 -18.50
CA LYS A 230 0.43 -24.07 -19.54
C LYS A 230 0.04 -25.49 -19.90
N ALA A 231 -1.25 -25.75 -20.10
CA ALA A 231 -1.69 -27.01 -20.68
C ALA A 231 -1.22 -27.10 -22.15
N ARG A 232 -0.72 -28.27 -22.56
CA ARG A 232 -0.23 -28.55 -23.93
C ARG A 232 -1.34 -28.86 -24.92
N ALA A 233 -2.43 -29.39 -24.39
CA ALA A 233 -3.69 -29.65 -25.05
C ALA A 233 -4.79 -29.40 -24.01
N VAL A 234 -6.04 -29.23 -24.46
CA VAL A 234 -7.21 -29.13 -23.58
C VAL A 234 -7.22 -30.33 -22.62
N PRO A 235 -7.17 -30.11 -21.28
CA PRO A 235 -7.35 -31.19 -20.31
C PRO A 235 -8.80 -31.66 -20.36
N LEU A 236 -9.01 -32.97 -20.52
CA LEU A 236 -10.33 -33.57 -20.55
C LEU A 236 -10.46 -34.64 -19.48
N GLU A 237 -11.64 -34.78 -18.91
CA GLU A 237 -11.97 -35.83 -17.92
C GLU A 237 -11.52 -37.21 -18.43
N LYS A 238 -11.90 -37.58 -19.66
CA LYS A 238 -11.51 -38.84 -20.31
C LYS A 238 -10.00 -39.07 -20.48
N HIS A 239 -9.15 -38.05 -20.32
CA HIS A 239 -7.70 -38.22 -20.39
C HIS A 239 -7.12 -38.72 -19.06
N GLN A 240 -7.80 -38.46 -17.94
CA GLN A 240 -7.38 -38.76 -16.55
C GLN A 240 -5.93 -38.32 -16.23
N ARG A 241 -5.45 -37.28 -16.93
CA ARG A 241 -4.13 -36.66 -16.71
C ARG A 241 -4.10 -35.22 -17.21
N LEU A 242 -3.22 -34.43 -16.61
CA LEU A 242 -2.83 -33.12 -17.12
C LEU A 242 -1.54 -33.24 -17.95
N ASN A 243 -1.59 -32.82 -19.22
CA ASN A 243 -0.41 -32.71 -20.08
C ASN A 243 0.04 -31.25 -20.12
N LEU A 244 1.14 -30.93 -19.44
CA LEU A 244 1.59 -29.56 -19.16
C LEU A 244 2.95 -29.25 -19.82
N THR A 245 3.16 -27.98 -20.15
CA THR A 245 4.48 -27.39 -20.32
C THR A 245 4.75 -26.51 -19.11
N LEU A 246 5.81 -26.84 -18.38
CA LEU A 246 6.40 -25.95 -17.37
C LEU A 246 7.58 -25.25 -18.04
N SER A 247 7.55 -23.91 -18.09
CA SER A 247 8.65 -23.10 -18.62
C SER A 247 9.17 -22.12 -17.58
N ALA A 248 10.50 -22.03 -17.47
CA ALA A 248 11.18 -21.04 -16.65
C ALA A 248 12.15 -20.25 -17.53
N ARG A 249 11.88 -18.95 -17.69
CA ARG A 249 12.60 -18.06 -18.61
C ARG A 249 12.78 -16.69 -18.00
N TYR A 250 13.94 -16.09 -18.22
CA TYR A 250 14.15 -14.67 -17.95
C TYR A 250 13.13 -13.83 -18.74
N TYR A 251 12.79 -12.63 -18.25
CA TYR A 251 11.82 -11.75 -18.95
C TYR A 251 12.31 -11.29 -20.33
N THR A 252 13.61 -11.40 -20.57
CA THR A 252 14.33 -11.23 -21.85
C THR A 252 14.33 -12.48 -22.74
N GLY A 253 13.66 -13.57 -22.34
CA GLY A 253 13.35 -14.76 -23.14
C GLY A 253 14.27 -15.97 -22.92
N GLN A 254 15.46 -15.79 -22.36
CA GLN A 254 16.47 -16.86 -22.25
C GLN A 254 16.02 -17.97 -21.27
N PRO A 255 16.38 -19.24 -21.54
CA PRO A 255 16.06 -20.37 -20.65
C PRO A 255 16.75 -20.26 -19.28
N VAL A 256 15.99 -20.54 -18.21
CA VAL A 256 16.52 -20.71 -16.85
C VAL A 256 16.77 -22.19 -16.60
N ARG A 257 17.85 -22.51 -15.87
CA ARG A 257 18.17 -23.86 -15.41
C ARG A 257 17.78 -24.03 -13.93
N GLY A 258 17.18 -25.16 -13.59
CA GLY A 258 16.76 -25.41 -12.22
C GLY A 258 16.07 -26.75 -11.99
N VAL A 259 15.63 -26.96 -10.75
CA VAL A 259 14.81 -28.10 -10.33
C VAL A 259 13.43 -27.59 -9.90
N ALA A 260 12.37 -28.17 -10.45
CA ALA A 260 11.00 -27.85 -10.09
C ALA A 260 10.35 -28.99 -9.29
N THR A 261 9.83 -28.65 -8.11
CA THR A 261 8.81 -29.46 -7.43
C THR A 261 7.45 -29.03 -7.97
N VAL A 262 6.62 -29.99 -8.37
CA VAL A 262 5.29 -29.79 -8.94
C VAL A 262 4.29 -30.60 -8.12
N GLU A 263 3.24 -29.94 -7.64
CA GLU A 263 2.20 -30.50 -6.78
C GLU A 263 0.83 -30.21 -7.39
N LEU A 264 -0.08 -31.20 -7.36
CA LEU A 264 -1.41 -31.11 -7.95
C LEU A 264 -2.46 -31.25 -6.84
N TYR A 265 -3.38 -30.30 -6.78
CA TYR A 265 -4.44 -30.20 -5.78
C TYR A 265 -5.82 -30.18 -6.45
N LEU A 266 -6.78 -30.87 -5.84
CA LEU A 266 -8.18 -30.88 -6.26
C LEU A 266 -8.99 -29.79 -5.52
N GLU A 267 -10.31 -29.77 -5.65
CA GLU A 267 -11.16 -28.69 -5.09
C GLU A 267 -11.05 -28.58 -3.56
N ASP A 268 -11.09 -29.70 -2.82
CA ASP A 268 -11.04 -29.75 -1.34
C ASP A 268 -9.66 -29.47 -0.70
N ASP A 269 -8.75 -28.77 -1.39
CA ASP A 269 -7.32 -28.66 -1.02
C ASP A 269 -6.58 -30.02 -0.85
N LYS A 270 -7.21 -31.12 -1.28
CA LYS A 270 -6.60 -32.46 -1.30
C LYS A 270 -5.46 -32.51 -2.31
N LEU A 271 -4.23 -32.75 -1.82
CA LEU A 271 -3.07 -33.06 -2.64
C LEU A 271 -3.27 -34.43 -3.32
N ASP A 272 -3.32 -34.44 -4.64
CA ASP A 272 -3.37 -35.64 -5.48
C ASP A 272 -1.96 -36.26 -5.60
N GLN A 273 -0.98 -35.49 -6.07
CA GLN A 273 0.38 -35.98 -6.29
C GLN A 273 1.46 -34.89 -6.17
N ARG A 274 2.71 -35.35 -6.01
CA ARG A 274 3.92 -34.53 -5.93
C ARG A 274 5.03 -35.13 -6.79
N ARG A 275 5.68 -34.33 -7.62
CA ARG A 275 6.77 -34.72 -8.53
C ARG A 275 7.94 -33.73 -8.45
N VAL A 276 9.16 -34.20 -8.70
CA VAL A 276 10.36 -33.35 -8.76
C VAL A 276 11.06 -33.61 -10.09
N VAL A 277 11.41 -32.55 -10.83
CA VAL A 277 11.93 -32.63 -12.20
C VAL A 277 13.02 -31.58 -12.45
N GLY A 278 14.07 -31.94 -13.19
CA GLY A 278 15.03 -30.97 -13.72
C GLY A 278 14.47 -30.23 -14.94
N VAL A 279 14.77 -28.94 -15.07
CA VAL A 279 14.20 -28.06 -16.10
C VAL A 279 15.28 -27.16 -16.69
N TYR A 280 15.29 -27.00 -18.01
CA TYR A 280 16.11 -26.01 -18.70
C TYR A 280 15.26 -25.28 -19.75
N GLY A 281 14.81 -24.07 -19.43
CA GLY A 281 13.92 -23.26 -20.28
C GLY A 281 12.47 -23.74 -20.33
N ALA A 282 12.25 -25.00 -20.70
CA ALA A 282 10.96 -25.67 -20.63
C ALA A 282 11.09 -27.19 -20.51
N ILE A 283 10.13 -27.81 -19.81
CA ILE A 283 9.93 -29.26 -19.77
C ILE A 283 8.45 -29.58 -20.05
N GLN A 284 8.22 -30.76 -20.64
CA GLN A 284 6.89 -31.32 -20.82
C GLN A 284 6.62 -32.33 -19.70
N LEU A 285 5.47 -32.20 -19.04
CA LEU A 285 5.06 -33.01 -17.90
C LEU A 285 3.73 -33.69 -18.18
N GLU A 286 3.57 -34.93 -17.76
CA GLU A 286 2.26 -35.58 -17.64
C GLU A 286 2.01 -35.88 -16.16
N LEU A 287 0.86 -35.46 -15.64
CA LEU A 287 0.41 -35.70 -14.26
C LEU A 287 -0.90 -36.51 -14.31
N PRO A 288 -0.85 -37.85 -14.27
CA PRO A 288 -2.04 -38.70 -14.21
C PRO A 288 -2.65 -38.63 -12.81
N PHE A 289 -3.95 -38.39 -12.69
CA PHE A 289 -4.60 -38.33 -11.37
C PHE A 289 -4.47 -39.68 -10.65
N ASN A 290 -4.18 -39.67 -9.35
CA ASN A 290 -4.02 -40.89 -8.55
C ASN A 290 -5.37 -41.51 -8.20
N GLU A 291 -6.43 -40.70 -8.10
CA GLU A 291 -7.82 -41.12 -7.99
C GLU A 291 -8.60 -40.71 -9.26
N HIS A 292 -9.74 -41.36 -9.51
CA HIS A 292 -10.54 -41.07 -10.69
C HIS A 292 -11.22 -39.69 -10.59
N LEU A 293 -10.79 -38.73 -11.41
CA LEU A 293 -11.39 -37.40 -11.43
C LEU A 293 -12.75 -37.46 -12.12
N SER A 294 -13.82 -37.22 -11.36
CA SER A 294 -15.20 -37.10 -11.84
C SER A 294 -15.58 -35.64 -11.95
N VAL A 295 -15.78 -35.13 -13.16
CA VAL A 295 -16.23 -33.75 -13.41
C VAL A 295 -17.76 -33.75 -13.35
N TYR A 296 -18.36 -33.12 -12.34
CA TYR A 296 -19.82 -33.17 -12.15
C TYR A 296 -20.59 -32.37 -13.21
N ASP A 297 -20.24 -31.09 -13.38
CA ASP A 297 -20.79 -30.19 -14.42
C ASP A 297 -20.07 -30.38 -15.78
N ASP A 298 -19.94 -29.33 -16.59
CA ASP A 298 -19.18 -29.36 -17.86
C ASP A 298 -17.66 -29.22 -17.67
N SER A 299 -17.22 -28.67 -16.54
CA SER A 299 -15.80 -28.42 -16.25
C SER A 299 -15.50 -28.26 -14.76
N GLN A 300 -14.28 -28.61 -14.35
CA GLN A 300 -13.78 -28.51 -12.96
C GLN A 300 -12.37 -27.88 -12.95
N ASP A 301 -12.07 -27.02 -11.98
CA ASP A 301 -10.77 -26.34 -11.86
C ASP A 301 -9.84 -27.11 -10.91
N VAL A 302 -8.69 -27.59 -11.40
CA VAL A 302 -7.64 -28.18 -10.56
C VAL A 302 -6.43 -27.24 -10.44
N ARG A 303 -5.71 -27.29 -9.32
CA ARG A 303 -4.61 -26.37 -9.00
C ARG A 303 -3.26 -27.05 -9.10
N VAL A 304 -2.36 -26.46 -9.89
CA VAL A 304 -0.96 -26.88 -10.00
C VAL A 304 -0.10 -25.87 -9.27
N HIS A 305 0.59 -26.31 -8.22
CA HIS A 305 1.61 -25.54 -7.52
C HIS A 305 2.99 -25.95 -8.02
N VAL A 306 3.87 -24.99 -8.27
CA VAL A 306 5.25 -25.23 -8.72
C VAL A 306 6.22 -24.41 -7.88
N ALA A 307 7.19 -25.09 -7.26
CA ALA A 307 8.35 -24.49 -6.61
C ALA A 307 9.60 -24.78 -7.46
N PHE A 308 10.05 -23.77 -8.22
CA PHE A 308 11.22 -23.86 -9.10
C PHE A 308 12.44 -23.27 -8.41
N THR A 309 13.45 -24.07 -8.09
CA THR A 309 14.75 -23.63 -7.55
C THR A 309 15.77 -23.52 -8.67
N GLN A 310 16.35 -22.34 -8.88
CA GLN A 310 17.38 -22.09 -9.90
C GLN A 310 18.75 -22.68 -9.53
N ASP A 311 19.43 -23.31 -10.49
CA ASP A 311 20.77 -23.91 -10.30
C ASP A 311 21.85 -22.87 -9.94
N GLU A 312 21.90 -21.71 -10.63
CA GLU A 312 23.00 -20.75 -10.49
C GLU A 312 22.94 -19.90 -9.19
N THR A 313 21.80 -19.89 -8.49
CA THR A 313 21.52 -18.99 -7.36
C THR A 313 20.87 -19.68 -6.16
N ASN A 314 20.41 -20.93 -6.29
CA ASN A 314 19.53 -21.62 -5.34
C ASN A 314 18.26 -20.82 -4.96
N ARG A 315 17.84 -19.85 -5.79
CA ARG A 315 16.63 -19.04 -5.54
C ARG A 315 15.38 -19.81 -6.00
N THR A 316 14.43 -19.99 -5.07
CA THR A 316 13.13 -20.62 -5.37
C THR A 316 12.09 -19.58 -5.79
N ILE A 317 11.36 -19.86 -6.86
CA ILE A 317 10.16 -19.14 -7.30
C ILE A 317 8.95 -20.07 -7.17
N TYR A 318 7.89 -19.56 -6.56
CA TYR A 318 6.64 -20.28 -6.34
C TYR A 318 5.55 -19.76 -7.29
N LYS A 319 4.95 -20.63 -8.09
CA LYS A 319 3.85 -20.32 -9.03
C LYS A 319 2.67 -21.25 -8.77
N GLU A 320 1.49 -20.68 -8.53
CA GLU A 320 0.21 -21.38 -8.62
C GLU A 320 -0.40 -21.14 -10.01
N GLN A 321 -1.06 -22.16 -10.57
CA GLN A 321 -1.85 -22.07 -11.78
C GLN A 321 -3.11 -22.92 -11.64
N ARG A 322 -4.30 -22.32 -11.84
CA ARG A 322 -5.55 -23.04 -12.05
C ARG A 322 -5.62 -23.57 -13.47
N ILE A 323 -6.12 -24.78 -13.63
CA ILE A 323 -6.21 -25.49 -14.90
C ILE A 323 -7.58 -26.16 -14.96
N THR A 324 -8.43 -25.67 -15.86
CA THR A 324 -9.76 -26.21 -16.08
C THR A 324 -9.69 -27.52 -16.85
N VAL A 325 -10.34 -28.56 -16.32
CA VAL A 325 -10.55 -29.87 -16.94
C VAL A 325 -11.99 -29.92 -17.46
N TYR A 326 -12.17 -30.20 -18.75
CA TYR A 326 -13.50 -30.21 -19.37
C TYR A 326 -14.02 -31.63 -19.57
N LYS A 327 -15.33 -31.80 -19.50
CA LYS A 327 -16.00 -33.08 -19.77
C LYS A 327 -15.93 -33.46 -21.25
N LEU A 328 -16.08 -32.45 -22.13
CA LEU A 328 -16.15 -32.62 -23.59
C LEU A 328 -15.00 -31.91 -24.33
N PRO A 329 -14.48 -32.50 -25.45
CA PRO A 329 -13.41 -31.89 -26.25
C PRO A 329 -13.80 -30.56 -26.92
N TYR A 330 -15.10 -30.34 -27.06
CA TYR A 330 -15.71 -29.30 -27.87
C TYR A 330 -16.57 -28.40 -26.99
N ARG A 331 -16.60 -27.11 -27.30
CA ARG A 331 -17.76 -26.26 -27.02
C ARG A 331 -18.53 -26.04 -28.32
N VAL A 332 -19.85 -26.11 -28.23
CA VAL A 332 -20.74 -25.87 -29.36
C VAL A 332 -21.36 -24.48 -29.17
N GLU A 333 -20.95 -23.54 -30.00
CA GLU A 333 -21.48 -22.17 -30.04
C GLU A 333 -22.60 -22.13 -31.09
N LEU A 334 -23.87 -21.89 -30.69
CA LEU A 334 -24.95 -21.69 -31.65
C LEU A 334 -24.85 -20.29 -32.24
N VAL A 335 -24.20 -20.21 -33.41
CA VAL A 335 -24.02 -18.97 -34.16
C VAL A 335 -25.11 -18.84 -35.20
N LYS A 336 -25.93 -17.83 -35.04
CA LYS A 336 -27.17 -17.66 -35.81
C LYS A 336 -26.88 -16.61 -36.91
N GLU A 337 -27.09 -16.92 -38.20
CA GLU A 337 -26.67 -16.02 -39.30
C GLU A 337 -27.47 -14.70 -39.28
N GLN A 338 -28.76 -14.80 -38.99
CA GLN A 338 -29.51 -13.75 -38.31
C GLN A 338 -29.48 -14.10 -36.82
N PRO A 339 -29.31 -13.16 -35.87
CA PRO A 339 -28.96 -13.53 -34.49
C PRO A 339 -29.99 -14.37 -33.76
N GLU A 340 -31.22 -14.39 -34.25
CA GLU A 340 -32.41 -14.94 -33.62
C GLU A 340 -33.53 -15.12 -34.70
N PHE A 341 -34.61 -15.86 -34.41
CA PHE A 341 -35.45 -16.54 -35.42
C PHE A 341 -36.83 -15.89 -35.75
N ARG A 342 -37.41 -16.19 -36.93
CA ARG A 342 -38.65 -15.53 -37.46
C ARG A 342 -39.75 -16.51 -37.93
N ALA A 343 -41.02 -16.21 -37.66
CA ALA A 343 -42.13 -17.15 -37.91
C ALA A 343 -42.23 -17.69 -39.34
N LYS A 344 -42.17 -19.02 -39.48
CA LYS A 344 -42.47 -19.75 -40.73
C LYS A 344 -41.53 -19.39 -41.89
N VAL A 345 -40.40 -18.75 -41.57
CA VAL A 345 -39.30 -18.43 -42.49
C VAL A 345 -38.13 -19.38 -42.19
N PRO A 346 -37.47 -19.97 -43.20
CA PRO A 346 -36.26 -20.75 -42.98
C PRO A 346 -35.18 -19.93 -42.26
N PHE A 347 -34.61 -20.49 -41.21
CA PHE A 347 -33.61 -19.87 -40.36
C PHE A 347 -32.32 -20.68 -40.42
N ASP A 348 -31.39 -20.18 -41.22
CA ASP A 348 -30.05 -20.74 -41.34
C ASP A 348 -29.22 -20.32 -40.12
N CYS A 349 -28.91 -21.31 -39.29
CA CYS A 349 -28.00 -21.18 -38.17
C CYS A 349 -26.83 -22.16 -38.30
N GLN A 350 -25.77 -21.89 -37.56
CA GLN A 350 -24.50 -22.58 -37.61
C GLN A 350 -24.15 -23.04 -36.19
N LEU A 351 -24.18 -24.36 -35.93
CA LEU A 351 -23.48 -24.87 -34.76
C LEU A 351 -21.99 -24.77 -35.06
N ARG A 352 -21.36 -23.72 -34.53
CA ARG A 352 -19.93 -23.50 -34.65
C ARG A 352 -19.25 -24.32 -33.56
N VAL A 353 -18.89 -25.54 -33.93
CA VAL A 353 -18.16 -26.45 -33.06
C VAL A 353 -16.71 -26.00 -33.00
N ARG A 354 -16.26 -25.59 -31.82
CA ARG A 354 -14.85 -25.29 -31.55
C ARG A 354 -14.30 -26.30 -30.56
N TYR A 355 -13.03 -26.67 -30.70
CA TYR A 355 -12.28 -27.25 -29.59
C TYR A 355 -12.18 -26.22 -28.45
N GLN A 356 -11.92 -26.64 -27.21
CA GLN A 356 -11.86 -25.67 -26.10
C GLN A 356 -10.72 -24.63 -26.23
N ASP A 357 -9.69 -24.91 -27.05
CA ASP A 357 -8.66 -23.93 -27.43
C ASP A 357 -9.16 -22.82 -28.38
N GLY A 358 -10.40 -22.92 -28.86
CA GLY A 358 -11.03 -21.96 -29.78
C GLY A 358 -10.87 -22.30 -31.27
N THR A 359 -10.06 -23.30 -31.64
CA THR A 359 -9.90 -23.70 -33.05
C THR A 359 -11.15 -24.43 -33.58
N PRO A 360 -11.48 -24.34 -34.88
CA PRO A 360 -12.71 -24.94 -35.40
C PRO A 360 -12.59 -26.46 -35.53
N ALA A 361 -13.59 -27.18 -35.02
CA ALA A 361 -13.59 -28.63 -34.97
C ALA A 361 -14.20 -29.24 -36.24
N LYS A 362 -13.38 -29.38 -37.29
CA LYS A 362 -13.73 -30.03 -38.57
C LYS A 362 -13.99 -31.53 -38.42
N GLY A 363 -15.01 -32.06 -39.10
CA GLY A 363 -15.27 -33.50 -39.21
C GLY A 363 -15.86 -34.14 -37.94
N ALA A 364 -16.30 -33.35 -36.97
CA ALA A 364 -16.91 -33.84 -35.74
C ALA A 364 -18.41 -34.09 -35.99
N ALA A 365 -18.88 -35.29 -35.61
CA ALA A 365 -20.26 -35.73 -35.83
C ALA A 365 -21.12 -35.53 -34.57
N PHE A 366 -22.32 -34.98 -34.73
CA PHE A 366 -23.28 -34.71 -33.66
C PHE A 366 -24.69 -35.15 -34.06
N GLU A 367 -25.42 -35.80 -33.16
CA GLU A 367 -26.86 -36.00 -33.30
C GLU A 367 -27.57 -34.73 -32.83
N VAL A 368 -28.10 -33.94 -33.77
CA VAL A 368 -28.84 -32.72 -33.48
C VAL A 368 -30.32 -33.07 -33.36
N LYS A 369 -30.88 -32.92 -32.16
CA LYS A 369 -32.34 -32.89 -31.95
C LYS A 369 -32.84 -31.45 -32.09
N VAL A 370 -33.90 -31.26 -32.88
CA VAL A 370 -34.60 -29.97 -32.97
C VAL A 370 -36.03 -30.17 -32.48
N GLU A 371 -36.36 -29.49 -31.38
CA GLU A 371 -37.70 -29.42 -30.79
C GLU A 371 -38.37 -28.08 -31.19
N GLY A 372 -39.70 -28.03 -31.22
CA GLY A 372 -40.48 -26.81 -31.49
C GLY A 372 -40.57 -26.33 -32.95
N ALA A 373 -39.62 -26.69 -33.83
CA ALA A 373 -39.65 -26.28 -35.24
C ALA A 373 -40.54 -27.16 -36.16
N TYR A 374 -40.95 -28.35 -35.70
CA TYR A 374 -41.75 -29.32 -36.46
C TYR A 374 -42.70 -30.09 -35.54
N THR A 375 -43.77 -30.66 -36.11
CA THR A 375 -44.83 -31.36 -35.34
C THR A 375 -44.42 -32.72 -34.75
N THR A 376 -43.21 -33.21 -35.03
CA THR A 376 -42.62 -34.40 -34.40
C THR A 376 -41.11 -34.23 -34.27
N ASP A 377 -40.56 -34.76 -33.18
CA ASP A 377 -39.13 -34.71 -32.86
C ASP A 377 -38.25 -35.28 -33.99
N ARG A 378 -37.42 -34.43 -34.59
CA ARG A 378 -36.36 -34.87 -35.52
C ARG A 378 -35.01 -34.86 -34.84
N ARG A 379 -34.39 -36.05 -34.81
CA ARG A 379 -32.95 -36.26 -34.57
C ARG A 379 -32.29 -36.53 -35.93
N VAL A 380 -31.23 -35.79 -36.24
CA VAL A 380 -30.46 -35.98 -37.47
C VAL A 380 -28.97 -35.88 -37.14
N ALA A 381 -28.18 -36.84 -37.64
CA ALA A 381 -26.73 -36.82 -37.50
C ALA A 381 -26.11 -35.89 -38.54
N TYR A 382 -25.39 -34.87 -38.07
CA TYR A 382 -24.64 -33.92 -38.90
C TYR A 382 -23.14 -34.04 -38.63
N THR A 383 -22.31 -33.64 -39.60
CA THR A 383 -20.85 -33.59 -39.47
C THR A 383 -20.35 -32.21 -39.86
N SER A 384 -19.45 -31.63 -39.06
CA SER A 384 -18.94 -30.27 -39.25
C SER A 384 -17.99 -30.11 -40.45
N ASP A 385 -18.09 -28.95 -41.11
CA ASP A 385 -17.34 -28.59 -42.30
C ASP A 385 -15.88 -28.15 -42.00
N ALA A 386 -15.19 -27.65 -43.03
CA ALA A 386 -13.81 -27.20 -42.92
C ALA A 386 -13.60 -25.96 -42.03
N ALA A 387 -14.67 -25.20 -41.74
CA ALA A 387 -14.68 -24.06 -40.82
C ALA A 387 -15.22 -24.44 -39.42
N GLY A 388 -15.37 -25.74 -39.13
CA GLY A 388 -15.93 -26.23 -37.86
C GLY A 388 -17.42 -25.97 -37.71
N VAL A 389 -18.13 -25.70 -38.80
CA VAL A 389 -19.54 -25.31 -38.81
C VAL A 389 -20.41 -26.50 -39.25
N ILE A 390 -21.50 -26.72 -38.51
CA ILE A 390 -22.66 -27.47 -39.00
C ILE A 390 -23.73 -26.45 -39.35
N LYS A 391 -24.06 -26.32 -40.64
CA LYS A 391 -25.19 -25.49 -41.10
C LYS A 391 -26.51 -26.24 -40.88
N LEU A 392 -27.48 -25.57 -40.28
CA LEU A 392 -28.81 -26.07 -39.96
C LEU A 392 -29.85 -25.07 -40.46
N THR A 393 -30.68 -25.47 -41.42
CA THR A 393 -31.85 -24.70 -41.85
C THR A 393 -33.04 -25.14 -41.01
N LEU A 394 -33.42 -24.35 -40.00
CA LEU A 394 -34.58 -24.61 -39.15
C LEU A 394 -35.85 -23.94 -39.72
N GLN A 395 -37.04 -24.36 -39.30
CA GLN A 395 -38.30 -23.63 -39.54
C GLN A 395 -38.91 -23.14 -38.22
N PRO A 396 -38.39 -22.04 -37.67
CA PRO A 396 -38.85 -21.42 -36.43
C PRO A 396 -40.29 -20.84 -36.45
N GLU A 397 -40.79 -20.53 -35.25
CA GLU A 397 -41.91 -19.61 -35.04
C GLU A 397 -41.38 -18.20 -34.64
N ALA A 398 -42.08 -17.38 -33.87
CA ALA A 398 -42.19 -15.94 -34.21
C ALA A 398 -41.16 -14.89 -33.74
N SER A 399 -40.31 -15.12 -32.74
CA SER A 399 -40.23 -14.14 -31.64
C SER A 399 -38.84 -13.68 -31.16
N SER A 400 -37.87 -13.27 -32.01
CA SER A 400 -36.46 -13.12 -31.55
C SER A 400 -35.54 -12.16 -32.42
N GLU A 401 -34.49 -11.48 -31.85
CA GLU A 401 -33.60 -10.42 -32.43
C GLU A 401 -32.04 -10.38 -32.06
N SER A 402 -31.25 -9.49 -32.72
CA SER A 402 -30.02 -8.73 -32.25
C SER A 402 -28.54 -9.28 -32.13
N ILE A 403 -27.49 -8.53 -32.63
CA ILE A 403 -26.01 -8.54 -32.30
C ILE A 403 -25.16 -7.40 -33.03
N ASP A 404 -23.94 -7.01 -32.56
CA ASP A 404 -23.15 -5.74 -32.82
C ASP A 404 -21.64 -5.79 -33.33
N ILE A 405 -20.91 -4.63 -33.46
CA ILE A 405 -19.52 -4.41 -34.05
C ILE A 405 -18.59 -3.37 -33.28
N THR A 406 -17.27 -3.20 -33.58
CA THR A 406 -16.16 -2.53 -32.77
C THR A 406 -15.11 -1.59 -33.49
N PHE A 407 -14.20 -0.87 -32.77
CA PHE A 407 -13.14 0.11 -33.25
C PHE A 407 -11.73 0.00 -32.51
N ASP A 408 -10.59 0.57 -33.00
CA ASP A 408 -9.14 0.16 -32.78
C ASP A 408 -8.01 1.23 -32.48
N LEU A 409 -6.74 0.84 -32.16
CA LEU A 409 -5.52 1.69 -31.92
C LEU A 409 -4.13 1.01 -32.25
N GLN A 410 -3.03 1.78 -32.46
CA GLN A 410 -1.66 1.31 -32.85
C GLN A 410 -0.48 2.06 -32.16
N ILE A 411 0.76 1.48 -32.19
CA ILE A 411 2.07 2.14 -31.92
C ILE A 411 3.07 1.80 -33.05
N ASP A 412 4.02 2.70 -33.34
CA ASP A 412 5.08 2.55 -34.34
C ASP A 412 6.23 1.54 -34.02
N ARG A 413 6.50 1.16 -32.75
CA ARG A 413 7.61 0.25 -32.34
C ARG A 413 7.32 -0.54 -31.05
N THR A 414 7.87 -1.75 -30.94
CA THR A 414 7.67 -2.71 -29.81
C THR A 414 8.94 -3.11 -29.03
N GLU A 415 10.13 -2.79 -29.54
CA GLU A 415 11.43 -3.04 -28.90
C GLU A 415 12.19 -1.72 -28.76
N ILE A 416 12.59 -1.38 -27.53
CA ILE A 416 13.31 -0.14 -27.19
C ILE A 416 14.39 -0.45 -26.13
N ARG A 417 15.47 0.33 -26.05
CA ARG A 417 16.53 0.13 -25.06
C ARG A 417 16.25 0.95 -23.78
N PRO A 418 16.68 0.46 -22.59
CA PRO A 418 16.68 1.29 -21.39
C PRO A 418 17.50 2.58 -21.63
N GLY A 419 16.95 3.73 -21.25
CA GLY A 419 17.54 5.06 -21.51
C GLY A 419 17.20 5.69 -22.88
N ASP A 420 16.59 4.98 -23.83
CA ASP A 420 16.11 5.59 -25.08
C ASP A 420 14.95 6.58 -24.82
N GLN A 421 14.70 7.46 -25.79
CA GLN A 421 13.51 8.34 -25.80
C GLN A 421 12.37 7.68 -26.58
N LEU A 422 11.31 7.27 -25.87
CA LEU A 422 10.04 6.88 -26.48
C LEU A 422 9.26 8.14 -26.89
N GLN A 423 8.69 8.13 -28.10
CA GLN A 423 7.73 9.13 -28.55
C GLN A 423 6.34 8.49 -28.64
N LEU A 424 5.37 9.06 -27.93
CA LEU A 424 3.98 8.62 -27.89
C LEU A 424 3.13 9.55 -28.77
N ASN A 425 2.69 9.04 -29.92
CA ASN A 425 1.85 9.77 -30.87
C ASN A 425 0.36 9.52 -30.54
N MET A 426 -0.36 10.52 -30.03
CA MET A 426 -1.75 10.38 -29.59
C MET A 426 -2.69 11.21 -30.46
N ARG A 427 -3.90 10.71 -30.75
CA ARG A 427 -4.93 11.35 -31.59
C ARG A 427 -6.30 11.28 -30.92
N GLY A 428 -7.12 12.30 -31.10
CA GLY A 428 -8.46 12.37 -30.50
C GLY A 428 -9.14 13.73 -30.75
N PRO A 429 -10.26 14.02 -30.06
CA PRO A 429 -10.93 15.33 -30.11
C PRO A 429 -10.04 16.44 -29.52
N PRO A 430 -9.95 17.63 -30.15
CA PRO A 430 -9.18 18.75 -29.62
C PRO A 430 -9.65 19.17 -28.22
N GLY A 431 -8.73 19.23 -27.26
CA GLY A 431 -9.02 19.56 -25.87
C GLY A 431 -9.38 18.38 -24.96
N ALA A 432 -9.57 17.18 -25.50
CA ALA A 432 -9.79 15.97 -24.71
C ALA A 432 -8.63 15.71 -23.75
N PHE A 433 -8.95 15.32 -22.52
CA PHE A 433 -8.00 14.85 -21.51
C PHE A 433 -7.55 13.43 -21.87
N VAL A 434 -6.26 13.14 -21.78
CA VAL A 434 -5.70 11.79 -21.96
C VAL A 434 -4.95 11.38 -20.70
N ALA A 435 -5.16 10.16 -20.25
CA ALA A 435 -4.44 9.54 -19.15
C ALA A 435 -3.73 8.27 -19.62
N LEU A 436 -2.47 8.11 -19.20
CA LEU A 436 -1.62 6.97 -19.50
C LEU A 436 -1.21 6.25 -18.22
N ALA A 437 -0.92 4.96 -18.34
CA ALA A 437 -0.25 4.16 -17.31
C ALA A 437 0.61 3.07 -17.98
N ALA A 438 1.76 2.76 -17.38
CA ALA A 438 2.53 1.58 -17.76
C ALA A 438 3.10 0.88 -16.52
N TYR A 439 3.11 -0.45 -16.53
CA TYR A 439 3.59 -1.27 -15.43
C TYR A 439 4.38 -2.47 -15.92
N ASP A 440 5.30 -2.95 -15.09
CA ASP A 440 6.07 -4.15 -15.34
C ASP A 440 5.12 -5.38 -15.44
N LYS A 441 5.20 -6.12 -16.54
CA LYS A 441 4.35 -7.28 -16.85
C LYS A 441 4.50 -8.42 -15.84
N SER A 442 5.60 -8.50 -15.09
CA SER A 442 5.75 -9.46 -13.98
C SER A 442 4.74 -9.19 -12.85
N LEU A 443 4.26 -7.95 -12.69
CA LEU A 443 3.28 -7.59 -11.66
C LEU A 443 1.89 -8.19 -11.95
N LEU A 444 1.57 -8.45 -13.22
CA LEU A 444 0.35 -9.16 -13.63
C LEU A 444 0.32 -10.63 -13.15
N GLN A 445 1.43 -11.19 -12.66
CA GLN A 445 1.45 -12.49 -12.00
C GLN A 445 0.77 -12.46 -10.61
N TYR A 446 0.52 -11.27 -10.04
CA TYR A 446 -0.14 -11.09 -8.74
C TYR A 446 -1.63 -10.73 -8.86
N SER A 447 -1.99 -9.81 -9.77
CA SER A 447 -3.39 -9.47 -10.11
C SER A 447 -3.44 -8.74 -11.45
N ASN A 448 -4.55 -8.92 -12.19
CA ASN A 448 -4.90 -8.13 -13.37
C ASN A 448 -5.89 -6.99 -13.05
N ASN A 449 -6.77 -7.15 -12.06
CA ASN A 449 -7.78 -6.15 -11.68
C ASN A 449 -7.15 -4.97 -10.92
N HIS A 450 -6.73 -3.95 -11.66
CA HIS A 450 -6.12 -2.72 -11.12
C HIS A 450 -6.28 -1.54 -12.09
N ASP A 451 -6.11 -1.82 -13.38
CA ASP A 451 -6.36 -0.91 -14.50
C ASP A 451 -7.85 -0.85 -14.87
N ILE A 452 -8.18 -0.20 -15.99
CA ILE A 452 -9.52 -0.15 -16.59
C ILE A 452 -9.46 -0.69 -18.01
N PHE A 453 -10.30 -1.70 -18.30
CA PHE A 453 -10.48 -2.29 -19.62
C PHE A 453 -11.91 -2.07 -20.14
N TRP A 454 -12.23 -2.57 -21.34
CA TRP A 454 -13.53 -2.32 -21.98
C TRP A 454 -14.68 -3.02 -21.22
N GLU A 455 -14.37 -4.14 -20.58
CA GLU A 455 -15.25 -4.93 -19.72
C GLU A 455 -15.69 -4.14 -18.47
N ASP A 456 -14.78 -3.35 -17.86
CA ASP A 456 -15.11 -2.47 -16.73
C ASP A 456 -16.10 -1.37 -17.14
N VAL A 457 -16.02 -0.89 -18.39
CA VAL A 457 -16.90 0.16 -18.93
C VAL A 457 -18.30 -0.38 -19.24
N TRP A 458 -18.40 -1.58 -19.81
CA TRP A 458 -19.71 -2.23 -20.04
C TRP A 458 -20.45 -2.51 -18.73
N GLY A 459 -19.75 -3.08 -17.73
CA GLY A 459 -20.30 -3.27 -16.38
C GLY A 459 -20.68 -1.98 -15.64
N VAL A 460 -20.34 -0.81 -16.20
CA VAL A 460 -20.79 0.52 -15.76
C VAL A 460 -21.93 1.07 -16.62
N PHE A 461 -21.92 0.85 -17.93
CA PHE A 461 -22.99 1.25 -18.85
C PHE A 461 -24.32 0.54 -18.52
N ASP A 462 -24.28 -0.77 -18.30
CA ASP A 462 -25.44 -1.61 -17.98
C ASP A 462 -26.19 -1.16 -16.71
N LYS A 463 -25.50 -0.46 -15.79
CA LYS A 463 -26.10 0.09 -14.55
C LYS A 463 -27.01 1.29 -14.80
N PHE A 464 -26.74 2.09 -15.83
CA PHE A 464 -27.60 3.21 -16.20
C PHE A 464 -28.82 2.77 -17.01
N TYR A 465 -28.72 1.62 -17.69
CA TYR A 465 -29.70 1.09 -18.62
C TYR A 465 -30.06 -0.35 -18.24
N SER A 466 -30.65 -0.51 -17.04
CA SER A 466 -31.01 -1.81 -16.48
C SER A 466 -32.05 -2.54 -17.35
N VAL A 467 -31.59 -3.46 -18.19
CA VAL A 467 -32.44 -4.30 -19.05
C VAL A 467 -33.07 -5.42 -18.22
N GLU A 468 -34.37 -5.33 -17.96
CA GLU A 468 -35.17 -6.54 -17.72
C GLU A 468 -35.17 -7.37 -19.01
N ARG A 469 -34.54 -8.54 -18.98
CA ARG A 469 -34.42 -9.40 -20.17
C ARG A 469 -35.77 -10.02 -20.53
N ASN A 470 -36.42 -9.47 -21.56
CA ASN A 470 -37.26 -10.19 -22.53
C ASN A 470 -37.52 -9.31 -23.76
N GLU A 471 -37.22 -9.85 -24.95
CA GLU A 471 -37.61 -9.44 -26.32
C GLU A 471 -37.33 -7.96 -26.75
N PHE A 472 -36.78 -7.79 -27.96
CA PHE A 472 -35.80 -6.73 -28.25
C PHE A 472 -36.42 -5.55 -29.03
N ASP A 473 -37.45 -4.91 -28.48
CA ASP A 473 -38.00 -3.67 -29.05
C ASP A 473 -36.87 -2.63 -29.23
N LEU A 474 -36.56 -2.33 -30.50
CA LEU A 474 -35.51 -1.40 -30.91
C LEU A 474 -35.64 -0.05 -30.20
N PHE A 475 -36.86 0.44 -29.95
CA PHE A 475 -37.07 1.69 -29.23
C PHE A 475 -36.77 1.53 -27.73
N HIS A 476 -37.17 0.43 -27.10
CA HIS A 476 -36.81 0.15 -25.70
C HIS A 476 -35.29 0.05 -25.50
N SER A 477 -34.57 -0.60 -26.43
CA SER A 477 -33.09 -0.70 -26.37
C SER A 477 -32.39 0.68 -26.42
N LEU A 478 -33.03 1.66 -27.07
CA LEU A 478 -32.57 3.06 -27.15
C LEU A 478 -33.11 3.93 -25.99
N GLY A 479 -33.80 3.35 -25.00
CA GLY A 479 -34.43 4.09 -23.90
C GLY A 479 -35.65 4.92 -24.30
N LEU A 480 -36.26 4.62 -25.46
CA LEU A 480 -37.41 5.28 -26.05
C LEU A 480 -38.66 4.38 -26.00
N PHE A 481 -39.80 4.92 -26.42
CA PHE A 481 -40.95 4.16 -26.88
C PHE A 481 -41.42 4.73 -28.24
N ALA A 482 -42.04 3.89 -29.06
CA ALA A 482 -42.77 4.31 -30.24
C ALA A 482 -44.25 3.88 -30.16
N ARG A 483 -45.16 4.67 -30.74
CA ARG A 483 -46.57 4.32 -30.97
C ARG A 483 -47.02 4.83 -32.34
N THR A 484 -47.90 4.07 -33.00
CA THR A 484 -48.52 4.48 -34.27
C THR A 484 -49.91 3.86 -34.40
N MET A 485 -50.56 4.03 -35.55
CA MET A 485 -51.84 3.40 -35.86
C MET A 485 -51.67 1.87 -36.01
N GLU A 486 -52.72 1.10 -35.76
CA GLU A 486 -52.67 -0.38 -35.65
C GLU A 486 -52.21 -1.13 -36.92
N HIS A 487 -52.06 -0.44 -38.06
CA HIS A 487 -51.86 -1.05 -39.39
C HIS A 487 -50.48 -0.76 -40.04
N ILE A 488 -49.47 -0.31 -39.28
CA ILE A 488 -48.13 0.04 -39.80
C ILE A 488 -47.03 -0.75 -39.08
N THR A 489 -46.09 -1.34 -39.84
CA THR A 489 -44.88 -2.03 -39.37
C THR A 489 -43.65 -1.59 -40.18
N PHE A 490 -42.43 -1.83 -39.68
CA PHE A 490 -41.18 -1.26 -40.21
C PHE A 490 -40.13 -2.34 -40.57
N ASP A 491 -39.33 -2.11 -41.62
CA ASP A 491 -38.27 -3.02 -42.13
C ASP A 491 -37.23 -2.26 -42.99
N LYS A 492 -35.97 -2.77 -43.13
CA LYS A 492 -34.97 -2.35 -44.19
C LYS A 492 -33.55 -2.99 -44.15
N ALA A 493 -33.13 -3.54 -45.30
CA ALA A 493 -31.98 -3.19 -46.19
C ALA A 493 -30.49 -3.05 -45.71
N ASN A 494 -29.55 -2.96 -46.68
CA ASN A 494 -28.15 -3.44 -46.60
C ASN A 494 -27.10 -2.65 -47.47
N ASP A 495 -25.78 -2.96 -47.32
CA ASP A 495 -24.59 -2.71 -48.23
C ASP A 495 -23.97 -1.29 -48.41
N GLN A 496 -22.69 -1.04 -48.84
CA GLN A 496 -21.34 -1.70 -48.64
C GLN A 496 -20.14 -0.84 -49.22
N THR A 497 -18.86 -1.29 -49.07
CA THR A 497 -17.54 -0.80 -49.68
C THR A 497 -16.87 0.49 -49.08
N ALA A 498 -15.74 1.07 -49.57
CA ALA A 498 -14.28 0.72 -49.71
C ALA A 498 -13.45 2.05 -49.98
N ARG A 499 -12.14 2.29 -50.25
CA ARG A 499 -10.75 1.67 -50.32
C ARG A 499 -9.72 2.85 -50.60
N ASP A 500 -8.36 2.88 -50.68
CA ASP A 500 -7.12 2.11 -50.33
C ASP A 500 -5.84 3.04 -50.49
N GLY A 501 -4.60 2.68 -50.04
CA GLY A 501 -3.29 3.11 -50.66
C GLY A 501 -2.20 4.02 -49.98
N SER A 502 -1.04 3.45 -49.60
CA SER A 502 0.40 3.96 -49.70
C SER A 502 0.95 5.23 -48.95
N ALA A 503 2.27 5.57 -48.88
CA ALA A 503 3.58 4.84 -48.67
C ALA A 503 4.86 5.76 -48.57
N SER A 504 6.00 5.25 -48.00
CA SER A 504 7.46 5.50 -48.33
C SER A 504 8.44 6.49 -47.60
N SER A 505 9.37 5.92 -46.79
CA SER A 505 10.79 6.35 -46.49
C SER A 505 11.07 7.62 -45.63
N LYS A 506 12.25 7.86 -44.99
CA LYS A 506 13.64 7.30 -45.04
C LYS A 506 14.40 7.53 -43.70
N ASN A 507 15.57 6.89 -43.48
CA ASN A 507 16.33 6.87 -42.19
C ASN A 507 17.59 7.78 -42.12
N GLY A 508 18.05 8.10 -40.90
CA GLY A 508 19.39 8.63 -40.57
C GLY A 508 19.76 8.44 -39.06
N PRO A 509 21.02 8.14 -38.66
CA PRO A 509 21.39 7.77 -37.28
C PRO A 509 22.10 8.87 -36.47
N SER A 510 22.18 8.70 -35.14
CA SER A 510 23.01 9.51 -34.22
C SER A 510 23.66 8.66 -33.12
N ASN A 511 24.75 9.17 -32.51
CA ASN A 511 25.54 8.47 -31.49
C ASN A 511 24.92 8.57 -30.09
N SER A 512 25.15 7.54 -29.26
CA SER A 512 24.81 7.52 -27.83
C SER A 512 26.02 7.89 -26.96
N GLN A 513 25.78 8.64 -25.88
CA GLN A 513 26.69 8.74 -24.75
C GLN A 513 26.37 7.64 -23.73
N VAL A 514 27.36 7.24 -22.93
CA VAL A 514 27.20 6.17 -21.93
C VAL A 514 26.49 6.71 -20.69
N SER A 515 25.35 6.10 -20.33
CA SER A 515 24.65 6.31 -19.06
C SER A 515 24.91 5.14 -18.10
N PHE A 516 24.74 5.36 -16.80
CA PHE A 516 24.86 4.34 -15.75
C PHE A 516 23.47 3.90 -15.29
N ARG A 517 23.20 2.58 -15.26
CA ARG A 517 21.89 2.08 -14.82
C ARG A 517 21.70 2.30 -13.32
N THR A 518 20.77 3.18 -12.97
CA THR A 518 20.48 3.56 -11.57
C THR A 518 19.00 3.46 -11.21
N ASN A 519 18.10 3.51 -12.19
CA ASN A 519 16.67 3.72 -11.95
C ASN A 519 15.79 2.48 -12.26
N PHE A 520 15.55 1.64 -11.26
CA PHE A 520 14.76 0.40 -11.37
C PHE A 520 13.32 0.57 -10.84
N ILE A 521 12.41 1.11 -11.66
CA ILE A 521 11.00 1.33 -11.30
C ILE A 521 10.05 0.24 -11.83
N GLU A 522 8.96 0.02 -11.09
CA GLU A 522 7.91 -0.99 -11.36
C GLU A 522 6.71 -0.43 -12.14
N SER A 523 6.51 0.89 -12.09
CA SER A 523 5.43 1.62 -12.77
C SER A 523 6.01 2.89 -13.40
N TRP A 524 5.57 3.20 -14.61
CA TRP A 524 6.06 4.26 -15.50
C TRP A 524 4.87 4.85 -16.28
N LEU A 525 5.08 5.92 -17.06
CA LEU A 525 4.05 6.61 -17.85
C LEU A 525 2.75 6.98 -17.10
N TRP A 526 2.73 7.01 -15.76
CA TRP A 526 1.61 7.51 -14.98
C TRP A 526 1.53 9.03 -15.12
N LYS A 527 0.93 9.47 -16.23
CA LYS A 527 0.91 10.85 -16.70
C LYS A 527 -0.43 11.19 -17.35
N THR A 528 -0.70 12.49 -17.45
CA THR A 528 -1.88 13.04 -18.11
C THR A 528 -1.46 14.11 -19.11
N ASP A 529 -2.13 14.17 -20.25
CA ASP A 529 -1.87 15.11 -21.34
C ASP A 529 -3.22 15.65 -21.88
N LYS A 530 -3.19 16.57 -22.85
CA LYS A 530 -4.38 17.03 -23.57
C LYS A 530 -4.14 16.99 -25.08
N ILE A 531 -5.13 16.54 -25.84
CA ILE A 531 -5.07 16.58 -27.30
C ILE A 531 -5.03 18.04 -27.78
N GLY A 532 -4.06 18.37 -28.63
CA GLY A 532 -3.90 19.72 -29.17
C GLY A 532 -5.00 20.13 -30.16
N SER A 533 -5.00 21.41 -30.55
CA SER A 533 -5.95 21.98 -31.53
C SER A 533 -5.93 21.30 -32.91
N SER A 534 -4.87 20.54 -33.22
CA SER A 534 -4.69 19.72 -34.42
C SER A 534 -5.38 18.34 -34.36
N GLY A 535 -6.08 18.00 -33.27
CA GLY A 535 -6.62 16.65 -33.05
C GLY A 535 -5.54 15.59 -32.73
N SER A 536 -4.33 16.04 -32.37
CA SER A 536 -3.22 15.19 -31.97
C SER A 536 -2.33 15.84 -30.91
N THR A 537 -1.56 15.03 -30.18
CA THR A 537 -0.44 15.48 -29.34
C THR A 537 0.70 14.47 -29.41
N THR A 538 1.86 14.83 -28.89
CA THR A 538 3.08 14.03 -28.97
C THR A 538 3.92 14.19 -27.70
N THR A 539 3.86 13.19 -26.82
CA THR A 539 4.63 13.17 -25.57
C THR A 539 5.98 12.47 -25.81
N LYS A 540 7.05 12.96 -25.17
CA LYS A 540 8.39 12.35 -25.24
C LYS A 540 8.84 11.95 -23.84
N GLU A 541 9.23 10.69 -23.69
CA GLU A 541 9.44 10.06 -22.39
C GLU A 541 10.71 9.22 -22.38
N SER A 542 11.53 9.35 -21.34
CA SER A 542 12.70 8.49 -21.19
C SER A 542 12.27 7.11 -20.71
N VAL A 543 12.72 6.08 -21.40
CA VAL A 543 12.50 4.68 -21.00
C VAL A 543 13.37 4.37 -19.78
N PRO A 544 12.83 3.75 -18.69
CA PRO A 544 13.60 3.52 -17.46
C PRO A 544 14.75 2.52 -17.64
N ASP A 545 15.74 2.54 -16.74
CA ASP A 545 16.96 1.71 -16.79
C ASP A 545 16.74 0.21 -16.50
N THR A 546 15.49 -0.23 -16.35
CA THR A 546 15.14 -1.63 -16.08
C THR A 546 15.04 -2.45 -17.37
N ILE A 547 15.24 -3.77 -17.26
CA ILE A 547 15.21 -4.72 -18.37
C ILE A 547 13.97 -5.60 -18.19
N THR A 548 12.84 -5.17 -18.75
CA THR A 548 11.54 -5.83 -18.55
C THR A 548 10.59 -5.72 -19.75
N ALA A 549 9.45 -6.41 -19.67
CA ALA A 549 8.31 -6.17 -20.55
C ALA A 549 7.33 -5.22 -19.85
N TRP A 550 7.03 -4.09 -20.48
CA TRP A 550 6.02 -3.13 -20.04
C TRP A 550 4.66 -3.46 -20.66
N HIS A 551 3.61 -3.23 -19.87
CA HIS A 551 2.22 -3.27 -20.29
C HIS A 551 1.70 -1.83 -20.19
N LEU A 552 1.38 -1.21 -21.34
CA LEU A 552 1.00 0.20 -21.48
C LEU A 552 -0.49 0.31 -21.83
N THR A 553 -1.21 1.15 -21.08
CA THR A 553 -2.62 1.45 -21.27
C THR A 553 -2.88 2.95 -21.31
N GLY A 554 -4.07 3.31 -21.78
CA GLY A 554 -4.53 4.69 -21.74
C GLY A 554 -6.01 4.82 -22.03
N PHE A 555 -6.58 5.94 -21.57
CA PHE A 555 -7.94 6.35 -21.86
C PHE A 555 -7.99 7.86 -22.13
N SER A 556 -9.06 8.29 -22.78
CA SER A 556 -9.35 9.69 -23.10
C SER A 556 -10.72 10.07 -22.55
N VAL A 557 -10.89 11.30 -22.08
CA VAL A 557 -12.19 11.85 -21.68
C VAL A 557 -12.37 13.24 -22.29
N ASP A 558 -13.42 13.40 -23.08
CA ASP A 558 -13.79 14.65 -23.73
C ASP A 558 -15.12 15.20 -23.18
N PRO A 559 -15.27 16.51 -22.93
CA PRO A 559 -16.51 17.09 -22.42
C PRO A 559 -17.71 17.03 -23.38
N VAL A 560 -17.51 16.78 -24.67
CA VAL A 560 -18.56 16.68 -25.70
C VAL A 560 -18.76 15.23 -26.17
N TYR A 561 -17.67 14.49 -26.35
CA TYR A 561 -17.66 13.13 -26.91
C TYR A 561 -17.57 12.00 -25.86
N GLY A 562 -17.17 12.30 -24.63
CA GLY A 562 -17.14 11.32 -23.52
C GLY A 562 -15.86 10.49 -23.41
N LEU A 563 -15.98 9.32 -22.78
CA LEU A 563 -14.91 8.35 -22.58
C LEU A 563 -14.53 7.62 -23.88
N GLY A 564 -13.23 7.45 -24.12
CA GLY A 564 -12.67 6.53 -25.11
C GLY A 564 -11.52 5.70 -24.53
N ILE A 565 -11.45 4.42 -24.87
CA ILE A 565 -10.42 3.47 -24.40
C ILE A 565 -9.79 2.76 -25.60
N ILE A 566 -8.52 2.33 -25.46
CA ILE A 566 -7.79 1.56 -26.47
C ILE A 566 -8.25 0.09 -26.50
N LYS A 567 -8.32 -0.57 -27.67
CA LYS A 567 -8.80 -1.97 -27.78
C LYS A 567 -8.12 -2.95 -26.84
N GLN A 568 -6.81 -2.84 -26.75
CA GLN A 568 -5.94 -3.83 -26.13
C GLN A 568 -4.70 -3.12 -25.57
N PRO A 569 -4.23 -3.52 -24.38
CA PRO A 569 -2.98 -3.02 -23.84
C PRO A 569 -1.79 -3.28 -24.74
N LEU A 570 -0.89 -2.30 -24.78
CA LEU A 570 0.23 -2.23 -25.69
C LEU A 570 1.47 -2.81 -24.99
N GLN A 571 2.11 -3.80 -25.60
CA GLN A 571 3.26 -4.47 -25.00
C GLN A 571 4.56 -3.95 -25.60
N LEU A 572 5.38 -3.33 -24.75
CA LEU A 572 6.70 -2.81 -25.08
C LEU A 572 7.75 -3.67 -24.37
N THR A 573 8.81 -4.07 -25.05
CA THR A 573 9.94 -4.78 -24.42
C THR A 573 11.16 -3.88 -24.31
N THR A 574 11.77 -3.89 -23.12
CA THR A 574 13.00 -3.16 -22.81
C THR A 574 14.15 -4.15 -22.64
N VAL A 575 14.97 -4.24 -23.68
CA VAL A 575 15.99 -5.30 -23.83
C VAL A 575 17.36 -4.68 -24.08
N GLN A 576 18.33 -5.03 -23.25
CA GLN A 576 19.74 -4.80 -23.58
C GLN A 576 20.30 -6.03 -24.32
N PRO A 577 21.05 -5.84 -25.43
CA PRO A 577 21.72 -6.95 -26.14
C PRO A 577 22.77 -7.69 -25.30
N PHE A 578 23.27 -7.05 -24.24
CA PHE A 578 24.21 -7.60 -23.28
C PHE A 578 24.05 -6.84 -21.96
N TYR A 579 24.02 -7.55 -20.83
CA TYR A 579 23.85 -6.94 -19.51
C TYR A 579 24.41 -7.82 -18.38
N ILE A 580 24.61 -7.23 -17.21
CA ILE A 580 25.01 -7.90 -15.97
C ILE A 580 23.92 -7.73 -14.89
N VAL A 581 23.91 -8.62 -13.90
CA VAL A 581 22.97 -8.63 -12.76
C VAL A 581 23.73 -8.99 -11.47
N PRO A 582 23.58 -8.26 -10.36
CA PRO A 582 24.28 -8.55 -9.10
C PRO A 582 23.57 -9.61 -8.24
N ASN A 583 24.34 -10.46 -7.57
CA ASN A 583 23.88 -11.36 -6.50
C ASN A 583 24.75 -11.15 -5.25
N MET A 584 24.31 -10.27 -4.35
CA MET A 584 25.14 -9.74 -3.25
C MET A 584 24.44 -9.91 -1.89
N PRO A 585 25.20 -10.04 -0.79
CA PRO A 585 24.64 -10.02 0.57
C PRO A 585 24.19 -8.61 0.97
N TYR A 586 23.18 -8.52 1.84
CA TYR A 586 22.72 -7.24 2.42
C TYR A 586 23.82 -6.57 3.28
N SER A 587 24.56 -7.37 4.05
CA SER A 587 25.61 -6.91 4.95
C SER A 587 26.76 -7.91 5.14
N ILE A 588 27.94 -7.38 5.41
CA ILE A 588 29.21 -8.10 5.60
C ILE A 588 29.98 -7.47 6.78
N LYS A 589 30.86 -8.21 7.45
CA LYS A 589 31.72 -7.66 8.51
C LYS A 589 33.12 -7.29 8.02
N ARG A 590 33.72 -6.30 8.69
CA ARG A 590 35.09 -5.84 8.41
C ARG A 590 36.10 -7.00 8.46
N GLY A 591 36.85 -7.16 7.37
CA GLY A 591 37.88 -8.19 7.21
C GLY A 591 37.41 -9.58 6.75
N GLU A 592 36.10 -9.84 6.61
CA GLU A 592 35.60 -11.10 6.02
C GLU A 592 35.96 -11.21 4.53
N LEU A 593 36.19 -12.45 4.06
CA LEU A 593 36.38 -12.76 2.62
C LEU A 593 35.02 -12.99 1.97
N VAL A 594 34.61 -12.11 1.06
CA VAL A 594 33.28 -12.15 0.43
C VAL A 594 33.41 -12.45 -1.05
N GLU A 595 32.73 -13.49 -1.56
CA GLU A 595 32.61 -13.74 -3.00
C GLU A 595 31.39 -12.96 -3.54
N LEU A 596 31.64 -11.77 -4.11
CA LEU A 596 30.61 -10.98 -4.80
C LEU A 596 30.33 -11.60 -6.17
N GLN A 597 29.17 -12.23 -6.32
CA GLN A 597 28.73 -12.89 -7.54
C GLN A 597 27.90 -11.94 -8.42
N PHE A 598 28.10 -12.03 -9.72
CA PHE A 598 27.31 -11.37 -10.75
C PHE A 598 27.00 -12.39 -11.85
N ILE A 599 25.90 -12.19 -12.58
CA ILE A 599 25.53 -13.03 -13.73
C ILE A 599 25.49 -12.15 -14.97
N VAL A 600 26.23 -12.56 -16.01
CA VAL A 600 26.34 -11.86 -17.29
C VAL A 600 25.48 -12.56 -18.33
N PHE A 601 24.72 -11.79 -19.09
CA PHE A 601 23.82 -12.26 -20.13
C PHE A 601 24.22 -11.69 -21.48
N ASN A 602 24.23 -12.55 -22.50
CA ASN A 602 24.51 -12.19 -23.89
C ASN A 602 23.30 -12.60 -24.74
N ASN A 603 22.68 -11.63 -25.40
CA ASN A 603 21.51 -11.82 -26.27
C ASN A 603 21.86 -11.69 -27.76
N PHE A 604 23.15 -11.55 -28.09
CA PHE A 604 23.60 -11.68 -29.47
C PHE A 604 23.67 -13.16 -29.89
N PRO A 605 23.44 -13.50 -31.17
CA PRO A 605 23.38 -14.89 -31.65
C PRO A 605 24.74 -15.62 -31.71
N LYS A 606 25.81 -15.03 -31.15
CA LYS A 606 27.14 -15.67 -31.07
C LYS A 606 27.77 -15.43 -29.70
N LYS A 607 28.65 -16.35 -29.30
CA LYS A 607 29.44 -16.23 -28.07
C LYS A 607 30.39 -15.03 -28.16
N TYR A 608 30.63 -14.40 -27.01
CA TYR A 608 31.61 -13.33 -26.87
C TYR A 608 32.49 -13.53 -25.64
N LYS A 609 33.73 -13.06 -25.70
CA LYS A 609 34.59 -12.92 -24.53
C LYS A 609 34.21 -11.65 -23.79
N ALA A 610 33.48 -11.78 -22.70
CA ALA A 610 33.09 -10.66 -21.86
C ALA A 610 34.21 -10.29 -20.87
N SER A 611 34.46 -9.00 -20.71
CA SER A 611 35.38 -8.41 -19.75
C SER A 611 34.57 -7.73 -18.65
N VAL A 612 34.75 -8.14 -17.39
CA VAL A 612 34.00 -7.62 -16.24
C VAL A 612 34.97 -7.06 -15.23
N THR A 613 34.78 -5.81 -14.82
CA THR A 613 35.69 -5.03 -13.98
C THR A 613 34.96 -4.50 -12.75
N LEU A 614 35.35 -4.95 -11.57
CA LEU A 614 34.91 -4.39 -10.28
C LEU A 614 35.88 -3.29 -9.84
N PHE A 615 35.38 -2.15 -9.39
CA PHE A 615 36.19 -1.02 -8.91
C PHE A 615 36.22 -0.92 -7.38
N SER A 616 37.33 -0.46 -6.83
CA SER A 616 37.43 -0.04 -5.42
C SER A 616 37.19 1.46 -5.32
N VAL A 617 35.94 1.85 -5.09
CA VAL A 617 35.57 3.23 -4.75
C VAL A 617 36.20 3.61 -3.40
N ASP A 618 36.78 4.81 -3.31
CA ASP A 618 37.34 5.44 -2.10
C ASP A 618 38.20 4.54 -1.18
N ASN A 619 38.94 3.57 -1.73
CA ASN A 619 39.71 2.58 -0.94
C ASN A 619 38.83 1.83 0.09
N GLN A 620 37.57 1.56 -0.26
CA GLN A 620 36.63 0.77 0.55
C GLN A 620 36.83 -0.74 0.35
N THR A 621 37.32 -1.17 -0.82
CA THR A 621 37.38 -2.57 -1.25
C THR A 621 38.83 -3.03 -1.42
N GLU A 622 39.17 -4.22 -0.92
CA GLU A 622 40.45 -4.89 -1.11
C GLU A 622 40.26 -6.14 -1.98
N PHE A 623 40.97 -6.22 -3.11
CA PHE A 623 40.94 -7.41 -3.98
C PHE A 623 41.86 -8.50 -3.43
N VAL A 624 41.30 -9.69 -3.18
CA VAL A 624 42.03 -10.75 -2.47
C VAL A 624 43.04 -11.42 -3.41
N GLY A 625 44.30 -11.52 -2.95
CA GLY A 625 45.43 -11.98 -3.76
C GLY A 625 46.03 -10.90 -4.67
N ARG A 626 45.68 -9.62 -4.47
CA ARG A 626 46.15 -8.47 -5.25
C ARG A 626 46.68 -7.34 -4.35
N PRO A 627 47.45 -6.38 -4.88
CA PRO A 627 47.96 -5.25 -4.10
C PRO A 627 46.84 -4.34 -3.59
N ALA A 628 46.95 -3.90 -2.34
CA ALA A 628 45.99 -2.99 -1.69
C ALA A 628 45.90 -1.57 -2.31
N THR A 629 46.71 -1.27 -3.31
CA THR A 629 46.71 -0.02 -4.10
C THR A 629 45.94 -0.16 -5.42
N GLU A 630 45.48 -1.36 -5.78
CA GLU A 630 44.85 -1.61 -7.07
C GLU A 630 43.39 -1.12 -7.07
N THR A 631 43.07 -0.18 -7.96
CA THR A 631 41.78 0.52 -7.97
C THR A 631 40.66 -0.23 -8.72
N SER A 632 41.00 -1.29 -9.46
CA SER A 632 40.03 -2.17 -10.11
C SER A 632 40.59 -3.57 -10.35
N TYR A 633 39.70 -4.55 -10.50
CA TYR A 633 40.03 -5.92 -10.88
C TYR A 633 39.13 -6.38 -12.03
N THR A 634 39.74 -6.64 -13.19
CA THR A 634 39.10 -7.24 -14.36
C THR A 634 39.22 -8.76 -14.40
N LYS A 635 38.13 -9.46 -14.74
CA LYS A 635 38.09 -10.87 -15.15
C LYS A 635 37.50 -11.00 -16.55
N SER A 636 37.94 -11.99 -17.33
CA SER A 636 37.29 -12.37 -18.59
C SER A 636 36.52 -13.69 -18.45
N ILE A 637 35.36 -13.77 -19.11
CA ILE A 637 34.50 -14.97 -19.19
C ILE A 637 34.03 -15.18 -20.64
N GLU A 638 33.56 -16.38 -20.98
CA GLU A 638 32.92 -16.67 -22.27
C GLU A 638 31.39 -16.55 -22.13
N ALA A 639 30.84 -15.38 -22.46
CA ALA A 639 29.40 -15.12 -22.42
C ALA A 639 28.74 -15.78 -23.65
N SER A 640 28.08 -16.91 -23.43
CA SER A 640 27.33 -17.63 -24.47
C SER A 640 25.94 -17.02 -24.67
N PRO A 641 25.33 -17.16 -25.86
CA PRO A 641 23.93 -16.81 -26.08
C PRO A 641 23.02 -17.57 -25.10
N ASP A 642 21.86 -17.00 -24.80
CA ASP A 642 20.75 -17.68 -24.11
C ASP A 642 21.09 -18.31 -22.75
N THR A 643 22.19 -17.91 -22.12
CA THR A 643 22.67 -18.47 -20.85
C THR A 643 23.28 -17.40 -19.97
N GLY A 644 22.90 -17.37 -18.69
CA GLY A 644 23.50 -16.51 -17.69
C GLY A 644 24.83 -17.09 -17.21
N VAL A 645 25.94 -16.42 -17.49
CA VAL A 645 27.29 -16.89 -17.11
C VAL A 645 27.72 -16.20 -15.81
N PRO A 646 27.94 -16.93 -14.71
CA PRO A 646 28.36 -16.33 -13.45
C PRO A 646 29.83 -15.90 -13.49
N VAL A 647 30.09 -14.73 -12.93
CA VAL A 647 31.44 -14.20 -12.62
C VAL A 647 31.45 -13.73 -11.18
N ALA A 648 32.56 -13.91 -10.48
CA ALA A 648 32.64 -13.55 -9.07
C ALA A 648 33.99 -12.94 -8.68
N PHE A 649 33.98 -12.04 -7.70
CA PHE A 649 35.15 -11.33 -7.19
C PHE A 649 35.28 -11.56 -5.70
N LEU A 650 36.45 -12.06 -5.27
CA LEU A 650 36.76 -12.28 -3.86
C LEU A 650 37.36 -11.01 -3.27
N ILE A 651 36.67 -10.38 -2.32
CA ILE A 651 37.04 -9.08 -1.76
C ILE A 651 37.02 -9.09 -0.22
N LYS A 652 37.64 -8.07 0.38
CA LYS A 652 37.38 -7.66 1.77
C LYS A 652 36.93 -6.21 1.82
N ALA A 653 36.07 -5.88 2.78
CA ALA A 653 35.73 -4.50 3.10
C ALA A 653 36.75 -3.89 4.09
N ARG A 654 37.18 -2.64 3.80
CA ARG A 654 38.21 -1.91 4.55
C ARG A 654 37.63 -0.85 5.51
N LYS A 655 36.54 -0.20 5.12
CA LYS A 655 35.85 0.86 5.88
C LYS A 655 34.50 0.34 6.41
N LEU A 656 34.08 0.83 7.57
CA LEU A 656 32.73 0.61 8.11
C LEU A 656 31.73 1.57 7.43
N GLY A 657 30.45 1.21 7.42
CA GLY A 657 29.39 2.01 6.80
C GLY A 657 28.91 1.42 5.47
N GLU A 658 28.57 2.27 4.50
CA GLU A 658 28.06 1.83 3.20
C GLU A 658 29.20 1.75 2.17
N MET A 659 29.36 0.56 1.58
CA MET A 659 30.40 0.24 0.58
C MET A 659 29.79 0.24 -0.82
N THR A 660 30.31 1.09 -1.70
CA THR A 660 29.87 1.23 -3.08
C THR A 660 30.48 0.15 -3.96
N VAL A 661 29.63 -0.70 -4.52
CA VAL A 661 29.99 -1.74 -5.49
C VAL A 661 29.69 -1.22 -6.89
N ARG A 662 30.74 -0.80 -7.60
CA ARG A 662 30.68 -0.35 -9.01
C ARG A 662 31.28 -1.41 -9.92
N VAL A 663 30.53 -1.88 -10.91
CA VAL A 663 30.96 -2.93 -11.86
C VAL A 663 30.65 -2.53 -13.30
N ASP A 664 31.67 -2.60 -14.15
CA ASP A 664 31.56 -2.53 -15.61
C ASP A 664 31.58 -3.94 -16.22
N ALA A 665 30.74 -4.20 -17.20
CA ALA A 665 30.81 -5.39 -18.05
C ALA A 665 30.84 -4.97 -19.53
N SER A 666 31.67 -5.60 -20.35
CA SER A 666 31.77 -5.29 -21.79
C SER A 666 32.07 -6.51 -22.66
N ILE A 667 31.56 -6.44 -23.89
CA ILE A 667 31.91 -7.26 -25.05
C ILE A 667 32.10 -6.32 -26.25
N GLU A 668 32.76 -6.76 -27.32
CA GLU A 668 32.55 -6.13 -28.63
C GLU A 668 31.17 -6.61 -29.14
N PRO A 669 30.11 -5.79 -29.25
CA PRO A 669 30.09 -4.33 -29.38
C PRO A 669 29.24 -3.59 -28.31
N ALA A 670 29.13 -4.12 -27.09
CA ALA A 670 28.19 -3.62 -26.06
C ALA A 670 28.82 -3.56 -24.66
N LYS A 671 28.47 -2.52 -23.89
CA LYS A 671 28.85 -2.32 -22.48
C LYS A 671 27.61 -2.17 -21.62
N ASP A 672 27.68 -2.65 -20.39
CA ASP A 672 26.73 -2.38 -19.31
C ASP A 672 27.51 -2.01 -18.02
N SER A 673 26.88 -1.29 -17.10
CA SER A 673 27.53 -0.75 -15.89
C SER A 673 26.51 -0.56 -14.76
N ILE A 674 26.86 -1.06 -13.56
CA ILE A 674 26.01 -1.07 -12.37
C ILE A 674 26.72 -0.38 -11.21
N GLU A 675 25.97 0.40 -10.44
CA GLU A 675 26.35 0.84 -9.10
C GLU A 675 25.33 0.34 -8.06
N SER A 676 25.82 -0.12 -6.92
CA SER A 676 25.00 -0.68 -5.83
C SER A 676 25.74 -0.59 -4.49
N VAL A 677 25.11 -0.97 -3.38
CA VAL A 677 25.62 -0.74 -2.02
C VAL A 677 25.54 -2.01 -1.16
N ILE A 678 26.59 -2.27 -0.37
CA ILE A 678 26.62 -3.30 0.68
C ILE A 678 26.92 -2.63 2.03
N ARG A 679 26.27 -3.08 3.11
CA ARG A 679 26.49 -2.52 4.45
C ARG A 679 27.61 -3.26 5.20
N VAL A 680 28.70 -2.56 5.49
CA VAL A 680 29.85 -3.07 6.25
C VAL A 680 29.66 -2.75 7.73
N ILE A 681 29.32 -3.78 8.50
CA ILE A 681 29.07 -3.68 9.94
C ILE A 681 30.33 -4.10 10.73
N PRO A 682 30.52 -3.59 11.96
CA PRO A 682 31.68 -3.95 12.78
C PRO A 682 31.61 -5.39 13.31
N GLU A 683 32.77 -5.90 13.68
CA GLU A 683 32.99 -7.15 14.40
C GLU A 683 32.66 -7.05 15.91
N SER A 684 32.62 -5.83 16.44
CA SER A 684 32.34 -5.48 17.84
C SER A 684 30.89 -5.06 18.06
N LEU A 685 30.40 -5.19 19.29
CA LEU A 685 29.13 -4.60 19.71
C LEU A 685 29.32 -3.09 19.87
N VAL A 686 28.63 -2.29 19.05
CA VAL A 686 28.68 -0.82 19.16
C VAL A 686 27.85 -0.37 20.34
N LYS A 687 28.48 0.35 21.27
CA LYS A 687 27.79 1.19 22.26
C LYS A 687 27.70 2.62 21.70
N ARG A 688 26.57 3.28 21.97
CA ARG A 688 26.36 4.72 21.74
C ARG A 688 25.97 5.34 23.07
N GLU A 689 26.63 6.43 23.43
CA GLU A 689 26.38 7.21 24.63
C GLU A 689 26.16 8.68 24.24
N MET A 690 25.48 9.45 25.09
CA MET A 690 25.30 10.88 24.89
C MET A 690 25.44 11.67 26.18
N ILE A 691 26.10 12.82 26.10
CA ILE A 691 26.13 13.83 27.17
C ILE A 691 25.40 15.06 26.67
N SER A 692 24.49 15.58 27.50
CA SER A 692 23.66 16.74 27.17
C SER A 692 23.68 17.75 28.31
N ARG A 693 23.84 19.04 27.99
CA ARG A 693 23.70 20.18 28.92
C ARG A 693 22.91 21.27 28.24
N PHE A 694 22.20 22.09 29.00
CA PHE A 694 21.52 23.27 28.47
C PHE A 694 21.90 24.54 29.25
N PHE A 695 21.76 25.67 28.60
CA PHE A 695 21.77 27.00 29.21
C PHE A 695 20.50 27.77 28.83
N CYS A 696 20.12 28.74 29.66
CA CYS A 696 18.92 29.55 29.49
C CYS A 696 19.21 30.96 30.03
N HIS A 697 19.72 31.83 29.16
CA HIS A 697 20.20 33.16 29.49
C HIS A 697 19.10 34.21 29.21
N ASN A 698 18.40 34.66 30.24
CA ASN A 698 17.40 35.74 30.13
C ASN A 698 18.06 37.13 29.98
N THR A 699 19.32 37.25 30.40
CA THR A 699 20.17 38.44 30.29
C THR A 699 21.52 38.02 29.69
N TYR A 700 22.34 38.97 29.21
CA TYR A 700 23.64 38.62 28.61
C TYR A 700 24.55 38.00 29.66
N GLN A 701 24.92 36.73 29.46
CA GLN A 701 25.72 35.95 30.41
C GLN A 701 26.81 35.16 29.69
N ASN A 702 27.93 34.99 30.38
CA ASN A 702 29.05 34.15 29.97
C ASN A 702 29.10 32.92 30.89
N GLN A 703 28.97 31.72 30.33
CA GLN A 703 29.01 30.46 31.07
C GLN A 703 30.00 29.49 30.40
N SER A 704 30.71 28.69 31.20
CA SER A 704 31.62 27.65 30.70
C SER A 704 31.18 26.27 31.18
N PHE A 705 31.36 25.26 30.33
CA PHE A 705 31.04 23.86 30.57
C PHE A 705 32.25 23.00 30.22
N VAL A 706 32.53 21.99 31.05
CA VAL A 706 33.52 20.94 30.77
C VAL A 706 32.76 19.62 30.66
N LEU A 707 32.94 18.91 29.55
CA LEU A 707 32.33 17.61 29.28
C LEU A 707 33.44 16.55 29.21
N GLY A 708 33.42 15.59 30.14
CA GLY A 708 34.31 14.42 30.11
C GLY A 708 33.62 13.23 29.46
N LEU A 709 34.33 12.50 28.59
CA LEU A 709 33.82 11.33 27.87
C LEU A 709 34.29 10.04 28.56
N ASP A 710 33.35 9.19 28.98
CA ASP A 710 33.66 7.94 29.71
C ASP A 710 33.63 6.74 28.74
N PHE A 711 34.76 6.50 28.08
CA PHE A 711 34.93 5.34 27.21
C PHE A 711 35.21 4.08 28.05
N ASP A 712 34.48 2.99 27.78
CA ASP A 712 34.75 1.67 28.36
C ASP A 712 36.24 1.31 28.19
N ARG A 713 36.89 0.83 29.26
CA ARG A 713 38.31 0.45 29.23
C ARG A 713 38.62 -0.69 28.25
N LYS A 714 37.59 -1.35 27.71
CA LYS A 714 37.64 -2.40 26.67
C LYS A 714 37.18 -1.92 25.29
N ALA A 715 36.99 -0.62 25.09
CA ALA A 715 36.63 -0.03 23.81
C ALA A 715 37.81 -0.07 22.82
N ASP A 716 37.59 -0.57 21.60
CA ASP A 716 38.58 -0.49 20.52
C ASP A 716 38.75 0.98 20.11
N ALA A 717 39.98 1.51 20.24
CA ALA A 717 40.31 2.87 19.82
C ALA A 717 39.97 3.10 18.33
N GLY A 718 40.23 2.11 17.46
CA GLY A 718 39.94 2.17 16.03
C GLY A 718 38.46 2.09 15.64
N THR A 719 37.55 2.29 16.61
CA THR A 719 36.10 2.36 16.42
C THR A 719 35.44 3.56 17.09
N ARG A 720 36.22 4.45 17.73
CA ARG A 720 35.69 5.62 18.40
C ARG A 720 35.23 6.67 17.39
N LYS A 721 34.06 7.24 17.65
CA LYS A 721 33.52 8.39 16.92
C LYS A 721 32.90 9.36 17.92
N ILE A 722 33.18 10.66 17.76
CA ILE A 722 32.65 11.73 18.61
C ILE A 722 32.04 12.78 17.69
N ASP A 723 30.82 13.22 18.00
CA ASP A 723 30.10 14.29 17.29
C ASP A 723 29.60 15.32 18.31
N PHE A 724 29.87 16.60 18.06
CA PHE A 724 29.35 17.72 18.86
C PHE A 724 28.21 18.38 18.10
N ILE A 725 27.08 18.52 18.79
CA ILE A 725 25.82 18.99 18.23
C ILE A 725 25.29 20.12 19.12
N LEU A 726 25.16 21.30 18.54
CA LEU A 726 24.52 22.47 19.14
C LEU A 726 23.08 22.59 18.63
N THR A 727 22.11 22.70 19.53
CA THR A 727 20.72 23.01 19.16
C THR A 727 20.15 24.26 19.86
N PRO A 728 19.45 25.14 19.11
CA PRO A 728 18.76 26.32 19.67
C PRO A 728 17.46 26.01 20.42
N ASN A 729 16.98 24.76 20.36
CA ASN A 729 15.77 24.32 21.03
C ASN A 729 15.91 22.89 21.55
N ILE A 730 15.04 22.49 22.49
CA ILE A 730 14.90 21.11 22.96
C ILE A 730 14.51 20.17 21.83
N LEU A 731 13.62 20.65 20.95
CA LEU A 731 13.04 19.85 19.89
C LEU A 731 13.82 19.86 18.58
N THR A 732 14.81 20.73 18.34
CA THR A 732 15.52 20.76 17.03
C THR A 732 16.10 19.39 16.68
N SER A 733 16.79 18.76 17.62
CA SER A 733 17.32 17.41 17.48
C SER A 733 16.26 16.29 17.49
N VAL A 734 15.03 16.58 17.92
CA VAL A 734 13.87 15.67 17.76
C VAL A 734 13.27 15.80 16.36
N MET A 735 13.22 17.03 15.81
CA MET A 735 12.59 17.38 14.55
C MET A 735 13.34 16.81 13.33
N ASP A 736 14.67 16.82 13.35
CA ASP A 736 15.49 16.14 12.33
C ASP A 736 15.40 14.60 12.43
N ASN A 737 15.32 14.06 13.64
CA ASN A 737 15.35 12.62 13.90
C ASN A 737 13.96 11.95 13.95
N LEU A 738 12.87 12.64 13.60
CA LEU A 738 11.48 12.13 13.73
C LEU A 738 11.22 10.74 13.14
N GLU A 739 11.97 10.36 12.10
CA GLU A 739 11.84 9.08 11.41
C GLU A 739 12.61 7.92 12.10
N SER A 740 13.55 8.23 13.00
CA SER A 740 14.50 7.28 13.60
C SER A 740 14.80 7.53 15.08
N LEU A 741 13.83 8.05 15.83
CA LEU A 741 13.98 8.46 17.24
C LEU A 741 14.46 7.36 18.21
N LEU A 742 14.31 6.08 17.89
CA LEU A 742 14.90 4.97 18.65
C LEU A 742 15.59 3.98 17.70
N SER A 743 16.72 3.44 18.15
CA SER A 743 17.42 2.32 17.50
C SER A 743 16.89 0.94 17.90
N VAL A 744 15.90 0.87 18.79
CA VAL A 744 15.32 -0.37 19.32
C VAL A 744 14.11 -0.80 18.46
N PRO A 745 13.92 -2.10 18.15
CA PRO A 745 12.75 -2.61 17.43
C PRO A 745 11.39 -2.08 17.95
N THR A 746 10.59 -1.50 17.04
CA THR A 746 9.28 -0.89 17.32
C THR A 746 8.12 -1.78 16.88
N GLY A 747 8.05 -2.99 17.45
CA GLY A 747 7.25 -4.10 16.93
C GLY A 747 5.86 -4.31 17.53
N CYS A 748 5.54 -3.74 18.69
CA CYS A 748 4.24 -3.86 19.36
C CYS A 748 3.42 -2.56 19.38
N GLY A 749 2.17 -2.63 19.84
CA GLY A 749 1.22 -1.52 19.82
C GLY A 749 1.60 -0.32 20.68
N GLU A 750 2.34 -0.50 21.79
CA GLU A 750 2.88 0.61 22.56
C GLU A 750 4.14 1.19 21.90
N GLN A 751 5.06 0.32 21.46
CA GLN A 751 6.31 0.74 20.81
C GLN A 751 6.06 1.55 19.53
N ASN A 752 5.03 1.21 18.75
CA ASN A 752 4.68 1.92 17.54
C ASN A 752 4.24 3.38 17.78
N MET A 753 3.83 3.74 19.01
CA MET A 753 3.51 5.13 19.39
C MET A 753 4.71 6.07 19.30
N MET A 754 5.95 5.56 19.22
CA MET A 754 7.14 6.33 18.87
C MET A 754 7.05 6.98 17.49
N ARG A 755 6.26 6.41 16.58
CA ARG A 755 5.97 6.95 15.25
C ARG A 755 4.80 7.95 15.26
N LEU A 756 4.28 8.33 16.42
CA LEU A 756 3.07 9.15 16.57
C LEU A 756 3.26 10.28 17.60
N VAL A 757 3.50 9.94 18.87
CA VAL A 757 3.51 10.90 19.98
C VAL A 757 4.57 11.99 19.86
N PRO A 758 5.85 11.71 19.50
CA PRO A 758 6.85 12.78 19.38
C PRO A 758 6.51 13.79 18.28
N ILE A 759 5.85 13.34 17.21
CA ILE A 759 5.38 14.19 16.12
C ILE A 759 4.21 15.07 16.59
N VAL A 760 3.26 14.51 17.35
CA VAL A 760 2.18 15.28 17.98
C VAL A 760 2.74 16.33 18.95
N LEU A 761 3.75 15.99 19.75
CA LEU A 761 4.41 16.94 20.67
C LEU A 761 5.16 18.05 19.91
N VAL A 762 5.82 17.73 18.80
CA VAL A 762 6.43 18.73 17.89
C VAL A 762 5.37 19.65 17.29
N LEU A 763 4.25 19.11 16.81
CA LEU A 763 3.16 19.92 16.24
C LEU A 763 2.48 20.81 17.29
N ASP A 764 2.15 20.28 18.48
CA ASP A 764 1.61 21.06 19.60
C ASP A 764 2.59 22.19 20.00
N TYR A 765 3.91 21.91 20.04
CA TYR A 765 4.92 22.92 20.38
C TYR A 765 5.10 23.99 19.29
N LEU A 766 5.29 23.60 18.03
CA LEU A 766 5.41 24.53 16.89
C LEU A 766 4.18 25.43 16.75
N THR A 767 2.98 24.88 17.00
CA THR A 767 1.73 25.65 17.07
C THR A 767 1.76 26.63 18.24
N SER A 768 2.19 26.20 19.43
CA SER A 768 2.20 27.02 20.65
C SER A 768 3.19 28.18 20.60
N ILE A 769 4.33 28.03 19.92
CA ILE A 769 5.31 29.12 19.71
C ILE A 769 5.01 29.99 18.48
N GLY A 770 3.97 29.68 17.70
CA GLY A 770 3.61 30.41 16.48
C GLY A 770 4.65 30.31 15.37
N SER A 771 5.30 29.14 15.20
CA SER A 771 6.39 28.98 14.23
C SER A 771 5.93 29.24 12.79
N ALA A 772 6.76 29.97 12.03
CA ALA A 772 6.51 30.26 10.62
C ALA A 772 6.96 29.14 9.65
N ASP A 773 7.62 28.08 10.14
CA ASP A 773 8.14 27.01 9.30
C ASP A 773 7.03 26.08 8.78
N LYS A 774 6.58 26.36 7.57
CA LYS A 774 5.60 25.56 6.83
C LYS A 774 6.18 24.25 6.30
N GLN A 775 7.48 24.17 5.99
CA GLN A 775 8.08 22.95 5.43
C GLN A 775 8.16 21.85 6.50
N LEU A 776 8.68 22.20 7.67
CA LEU A 776 8.72 21.32 8.83
C LEU A 776 7.33 20.89 9.30
N THR A 777 6.37 21.82 9.31
CA THR A 777 4.97 21.52 9.64
C THR A 777 4.35 20.51 8.65
N VAL A 778 4.60 20.67 7.34
CA VAL A 778 4.14 19.70 6.32
C VAL A 778 4.84 18.35 6.47
N LYS A 779 6.16 18.31 6.73
CA LYS A 779 6.90 17.07 7.00
C LYS A 779 6.31 16.33 8.20
N ALA A 780 6.12 17.03 9.32
CA ALA A 780 5.55 16.47 10.54
C ALA A 780 4.12 15.94 10.33
N ILE A 781 3.25 16.65 9.62
CA ILE A 781 1.89 16.16 9.29
C ILE A 781 1.95 14.92 8.38
N GLY A 782 2.90 14.85 7.44
CA GLY A 782 3.14 13.66 6.61
C GLY A 782 3.52 12.43 7.45
N LEU A 783 4.48 12.59 8.36
CA LEU A 783 4.91 11.54 9.28
C LEU A 783 3.79 11.14 10.26
N LEU A 784 2.97 12.09 10.72
CA LEU A 784 1.83 11.85 11.61
C LEU A 784 0.80 10.90 10.96
N ARG A 785 0.52 11.05 9.66
CA ARG A 785 -0.36 10.16 8.90
C ARG A 785 0.20 8.74 8.78
N ALA A 786 1.50 8.61 8.51
CA ALA A 786 2.16 7.31 8.47
C ALA A 786 2.15 6.64 9.86
N GLY A 787 2.39 7.40 10.93
CA GLY A 787 2.24 6.96 12.32
C GLY A 787 0.85 6.43 12.63
N TYR A 788 -0.19 7.20 12.26
CA TYR A 788 -1.59 6.83 12.42
C TYR A 788 -1.94 5.53 11.67
N GLN A 789 -1.56 5.42 10.38
CA GLN A 789 -1.74 4.21 9.58
C GLN A 789 -1.13 2.98 10.26
N ASN A 790 0.11 3.10 10.75
CA ASN A 790 0.78 1.99 11.44
C ASN A 790 0.11 1.65 12.79
N GLN A 791 -0.47 2.63 13.50
CA GLN A 791 -1.14 2.40 14.79
C GLN A 791 -2.51 1.72 14.65
N MET A 792 -3.22 1.93 13.53
CA MET A 792 -4.52 1.29 13.28
C MET A 792 -4.45 -0.24 13.28
N ARG A 793 -3.30 -0.83 12.93
CA ARG A 793 -3.02 -2.27 13.05
C ARG A 793 -3.39 -2.88 14.42
N TYR A 794 -3.28 -2.10 15.48
CA TYR A 794 -3.49 -2.54 16.86
C TYR A 794 -4.92 -2.27 17.37
N ARG A 795 -5.77 -1.60 16.59
CA ARG A 795 -7.17 -1.36 16.93
C ARG A 795 -7.95 -2.68 16.90
N GLN A 796 -8.71 -2.93 17.94
CA GLN A 796 -9.52 -4.14 18.09
C GLN A 796 -10.98 -3.88 17.64
N PRO A 797 -11.78 -4.93 17.33
CA PRO A 797 -13.14 -4.77 16.81
C PRO A 797 -14.11 -4.03 17.74
N ASP A 798 -13.83 -4.01 19.05
CA ASP A 798 -14.61 -3.32 20.08
C ASP A 798 -14.20 -1.85 20.31
N GLY A 799 -13.31 -1.32 19.47
CA GLY A 799 -12.81 0.07 19.55
C GLY A 799 -11.59 0.28 20.46
N SER A 800 -11.17 -0.76 21.20
CA SER A 800 -9.97 -0.71 22.05
C SER A 800 -8.66 -0.86 21.25
N PHE A 801 -7.51 -0.76 21.93
CA PHE A 801 -6.19 -0.99 21.35
C PHE A 801 -5.42 -2.07 22.13
N GLY A 802 -4.89 -3.06 21.40
CA GLY A 802 -4.17 -4.22 21.94
C GLY A 802 -2.65 -4.14 21.76
N LEU A 803 -1.89 -4.86 22.58
CA LEU A 803 -0.42 -4.94 22.44
C LEU A 803 -0.01 -5.54 21.08
N TRP A 804 -0.83 -6.47 20.57
CA TRP A 804 -0.65 -7.12 19.28
C TRP A 804 -1.89 -6.93 18.41
N GLU A 805 -1.74 -7.18 17.11
CA GLU A 805 -2.81 -7.05 16.11
C GLU A 805 -4.11 -7.76 16.51
N LYS A 806 -4.00 -8.92 17.20
CA LYS A 806 -5.13 -9.76 17.63
C LYS A 806 -4.95 -10.26 19.07
N SER A 807 -4.78 -9.35 20.03
CA SER A 807 -4.64 -9.68 21.46
C SER A 807 -5.87 -9.41 22.33
N GLY A 808 -6.89 -8.73 21.81
CA GLY A 808 -7.84 -8.00 22.65
C GLY A 808 -7.22 -6.70 23.20
N GLY A 809 -8.07 -5.84 23.76
CA GLY A 809 -7.69 -4.50 24.23
C GLY A 809 -7.01 -4.48 25.60
N ALA A 810 -6.05 -3.58 25.76
CA ALA A 810 -5.46 -3.23 27.04
C ALA A 810 -5.91 -1.81 27.46
N VAL A 811 -6.22 -1.62 28.73
CA VAL A 811 -6.64 -0.36 29.36
C VAL A 811 -5.54 0.69 29.27
N PHE A 812 -4.29 0.36 29.63
CA PHE A 812 -3.16 1.29 29.51
C PHE A 812 -3.01 1.79 28.06
N LEU A 813 -2.96 0.86 27.10
CA LEU A 813 -2.72 1.20 25.71
C LEU A 813 -3.92 1.91 25.06
N THR A 814 -5.16 1.53 25.38
CA THR A 814 -6.36 2.20 24.88
C THR A 814 -6.45 3.64 25.39
N ALA A 815 -6.11 3.89 26.66
CA ALA A 815 -6.02 5.24 27.21
C ALA A 815 -4.90 6.07 26.56
N PHE A 816 -3.73 5.46 26.35
CA PHE A 816 -2.58 6.11 25.75
C PHE A 816 -2.81 6.47 24.26
N VAL A 817 -3.36 5.53 23.48
CA VAL A 817 -3.71 5.74 22.08
C VAL A 817 -4.88 6.71 21.95
N GLY A 818 -5.97 6.53 22.69
CA GLY A 818 -7.15 7.41 22.66
C GLY A 818 -6.81 8.88 22.93
N LYS A 819 -6.01 9.14 23.97
CA LYS A 819 -5.49 10.49 24.29
C LYS A 819 -4.67 11.08 23.14
N THR A 820 -3.82 10.28 22.52
CA THR A 820 -2.93 10.73 21.44
C THR A 820 -3.69 11.00 20.16
N LEU A 821 -4.64 10.14 19.78
CA LEU A 821 -5.51 10.32 18.62
C LEU A 821 -6.40 11.56 18.79
N ALA A 822 -6.95 11.80 19.99
CA ALA A 822 -7.71 13.01 20.30
C ALA A 822 -6.89 14.30 20.09
N THR A 823 -5.60 14.31 20.45
CA THR A 823 -4.70 15.43 20.15
C THR A 823 -4.32 15.50 18.68
N ALA A 824 -4.04 14.37 18.02
CA ALA A 824 -3.68 14.31 16.61
C ALA A 824 -4.81 14.74 15.67
N ALA A 825 -6.08 14.58 16.08
CA ALA A 825 -7.25 15.05 15.34
C ALA A 825 -7.33 16.58 15.16
N LYS A 826 -6.49 17.37 15.86
CA LYS A 826 -6.26 18.79 15.56
C LYS A 826 -5.59 19.01 14.19
N TYR A 827 -4.81 18.03 13.72
CA TYR A 827 -3.85 18.15 12.62
C TYR A 827 -4.20 17.27 11.40
N ILE A 828 -4.95 16.18 11.60
CA ILE A 828 -5.35 15.23 10.55
C ILE A 828 -6.84 14.86 10.68
N SER A 829 -7.57 14.88 9.55
CA SER A 829 -9.03 14.63 9.46
C SER A 829 -9.37 13.16 9.17
N GLU A 830 -8.33 12.34 9.03
CA GLU A 830 -8.39 10.89 8.93
C GLU A 830 -8.87 10.24 10.24
N ILE A 831 -8.58 10.86 11.40
CA ILE A 831 -9.04 10.41 12.72
C ILE A 831 -10.51 10.82 12.94
N GLU A 832 -11.39 9.84 13.13
CA GLU A 832 -12.81 10.11 13.38
C GLU A 832 -13.10 10.37 14.87
N PRO A 833 -13.94 11.36 15.22
CA PRO A 833 -14.40 11.55 16.59
C PRO A 833 -15.06 10.30 17.19
N SER A 834 -15.84 9.57 16.38
CA SER A 834 -16.46 8.28 16.71
C SER A 834 -15.45 7.21 17.15
N MET A 835 -14.28 7.14 16.50
CA MET A 835 -13.22 6.19 16.86
C MET A 835 -12.60 6.52 18.22
N VAL A 836 -12.35 7.82 18.47
CA VAL A 836 -11.82 8.32 19.74
C VAL A 836 -12.83 8.10 20.86
N GLU A 837 -14.12 8.39 20.60
CA GLU A 837 -15.21 8.15 21.54
C GLU A 837 -15.38 6.67 21.89
N GLN A 838 -15.34 5.75 20.91
CA GLN A 838 -15.40 4.30 21.18
C GLN A 838 -14.28 3.83 22.13
N ALA A 839 -13.06 4.33 21.97
CA ALA A 839 -11.95 4.00 22.86
C ALA A 839 -12.20 4.48 24.30
N PHE A 840 -12.76 5.67 24.49
CA PHE A 840 -13.08 6.21 25.83
C PHE A 840 -14.37 5.63 26.44
N ASP A 841 -15.37 5.28 25.63
CA ASP A 841 -16.55 4.52 26.05
C ASP A 841 -16.15 3.10 26.53
N TRP A 842 -15.26 2.43 25.79
CA TRP A 842 -14.69 1.14 26.19
C TRP A 842 -13.91 1.24 27.51
N LEU A 843 -13.10 2.29 27.68
CA LEU A 843 -12.38 2.54 28.94
C LEU A 843 -13.34 2.75 30.10
N ALA A 844 -14.32 3.65 29.97
CA ALA A 844 -15.29 3.92 31.04
C ALA A 844 -16.08 2.66 31.44
N ALA A 845 -16.37 1.77 30.49
CA ALA A 845 -17.01 0.47 30.73
C ALA A 845 -16.10 -0.59 31.41
N ARG A 846 -14.84 -0.26 31.73
CA ARG A 846 -13.85 -1.10 32.45
C ARG A 846 -13.53 -0.53 33.85
N GLN A 847 -14.13 0.57 34.25
CA GLN A 847 -13.98 1.11 35.60
C GLN A 847 -14.73 0.26 36.63
N HIS A 848 -14.09 -0.03 37.77
CA HIS A 848 -14.71 -0.73 38.89
C HIS A 848 -15.69 0.21 39.63
N SER A 849 -16.61 -0.37 40.41
CA SER A 849 -17.56 0.40 41.23
C SER A 849 -16.89 1.37 42.22
N THR A 850 -15.66 1.07 42.63
CA THR A 850 -14.80 1.89 43.50
C THR A 850 -14.09 3.04 42.79
N GLY A 851 -14.16 3.14 41.46
CA GLY A 851 -13.43 4.13 40.65
C GLY A 851 -12.06 3.66 40.12
N ARG A 852 -11.53 2.55 40.63
CA ARG A 852 -10.28 1.90 40.17
C ARG A 852 -10.38 1.39 38.73
N PHE A 853 -9.25 1.40 38.02
CA PHE A 853 -9.03 0.64 36.80
C PHE A 853 -7.99 -0.46 37.04
N ASP A 854 -8.25 -1.66 36.54
CA ASP A 854 -7.31 -2.78 36.46
C ASP A 854 -7.02 -3.13 34.99
N GLU A 855 -5.87 -3.77 34.73
CA GLU A 855 -5.44 -4.07 33.36
C GLU A 855 -6.18 -5.29 32.78
N VAL A 856 -6.45 -5.23 31.48
CA VAL A 856 -7.08 -6.29 30.68
C VAL A 856 -6.07 -6.81 29.65
N GLY A 857 -5.92 -8.13 29.55
CA GLY A 857 -4.92 -8.75 28.67
C GLY A 857 -3.54 -8.92 29.33
N PRO A 858 -2.45 -9.03 28.55
CA PRO A 858 -1.13 -9.33 29.09
C PRO A 858 -0.52 -8.13 29.84
N VAL A 859 0.00 -8.36 31.04
CA VAL A 859 0.89 -7.40 31.71
C VAL A 859 2.24 -7.43 31.00
N PHE A 860 2.56 -6.35 30.31
CA PHE A 860 3.79 -6.16 29.54
C PHE A 860 4.70 -5.05 30.09
N HIS A 861 4.14 -4.13 30.88
CA HIS A 861 4.81 -3.01 31.56
C HIS A 861 4.44 -3.06 33.05
N ARG A 862 5.17 -3.86 33.84
CA ARG A 862 4.77 -4.29 35.19
C ARG A 862 4.42 -3.13 36.14
N ASP A 863 5.18 -2.05 36.09
CA ASP A 863 4.99 -0.92 37.01
C ASP A 863 3.75 -0.06 36.74
N MET A 864 3.25 0.01 35.51
CA MET A 864 2.01 0.71 35.17
C MET A 864 0.80 -0.20 35.39
N GLN A 865 0.92 -1.46 34.98
CA GLN A 865 -0.20 -2.39 34.79
C GLN A 865 -0.41 -3.39 35.93
N GLY A 866 0.61 -3.67 36.74
CA GLY A 866 0.71 -4.91 37.52
C GLY A 866 -0.28 -5.10 38.68
N GLY A 867 -1.16 -4.14 38.98
CA GLY A 867 -2.25 -4.26 39.96
C GLY A 867 -1.87 -4.37 41.45
N LEU A 868 -0.66 -4.86 41.77
CA LEU A 868 -0.15 -5.12 43.12
C LEU A 868 -0.18 -3.88 44.02
N ARG A 869 0.19 -2.71 43.49
CA ARG A 869 0.13 -1.41 44.19
C ARG A 869 -1.24 -0.74 44.03
N GLN A 870 -2.29 -1.47 44.40
CA GLN A 870 -3.68 -1.01 44.40
C GLN A 870 -4.24 -0.45 43.06
N GLY A 871 -3.56 -0.66 41.93
CA GLY A 871 -3.97 -0.14 40.61
C GLY A 871 -3.83 1.39 40.44
N ILE A 872 -3.05 2.06 41.30
CA ILE A 872 -3.03 3.54 41.41
C ILE A 872 -2.40 4.21 40.18
N ALA A 873 -1.28 3.67 39.66
CA ALA A 873 -0.64 4.18 38.44
C ALA A 873 -1.60 4.14 37.24
N LEU A 874 -2.17 2.97 36.93
CA LEU A 874 -3.12 2.80 35.83
C LEU A 874 -4.36 3.70 35.99
N THR A 875 -4.95 3.74 37.18
CA THR A 875 -6.13 4.58 37.46
C THR A 875 -5.81 6.06 37.21
N SER A 876 -4.67 6.53 37.72
CA SER A 876 -4.21 7.90 37.52
C SER A 876 -3.90 8.20 36.05
N PHE A 877 -3.31 7.26 35.32
CA PHE A 877 -3.01 7.39 33.88
C PHE A 877 -4.28 7.47 33.03
N VAL A 878 -5.29 6.65 33.32
CA VAL A 878 -6.61 6.72 32.63
C VAL A 878 -7.29 8.06 32.93
N LEU A 879 -7.23 8.56 34.17
CA LEU A 879 -7.72 9.89 34.51
C LEU A 879 -7.01 10.98 33.70
N ILE A 880 -5.68 10.96 33.61
CA ILE A 880 -4.90 11.87 32.76
C ILE A 880 -5.35 11.80 31.28
N ALA A 881 -5.62 10.60 30.76
CA ALA A 881 -6.08 10.41 29.39
C ALA A 881 -7.47 11.03 29.11
N LEU A 882 -8.38 10.94 30.08
CA LEU A 882 -9.71 11.56 30.02
C LEU A 882 -9.63 13.10 30.19
N LEU A 883 -8.82 13.57 31.15
CA LEU A 883 -8.72 14.97 31.57
C LEU A 883 -8.00 15.86 30.55
N GLU A 884 -7.03 15.35 29.79
CA GLU A 884 -6.33 16.14 28.75
C GLU A 884 -7.24 16.53 27.56
N GLN A 885 -8.47 16.02 27.48
CA GLN A 885 -9.38 16.20 26.35
C GLN A 885 -10.75 16.75 26.78
N PRO A 886 -11.02 18.07 26.70
CA PRO A 886 -12.21 18.70 27.29
C PRO A 886 -13.57 18.11 26.89
N LYS A 887 -13.74 17.67 25.64
CA LYS A 887 -14.98 17.01 25.17
C LYS A 887 -15.18 15.64 25.84
N VAL A 888 -14.10 14.86 25.93
CA VAL A 888 -14.07 13.54 26.58
C VAL A 888 -14.33 13.69 28.08
N ALA A 889 -13.63 14.64 28.73
CA ALA A 889 -13.84 14.94 30.15
C ALA A 889 -15.30 15.32 30.47
N THR A 890 -15.98 16.02 29.56
CA THR A 890 -17.40 16.36 29.71
C THR A 890 -18.30 15.12 29.59
N LYS A 891 -18.06 14.25 28.59
CA LYS A 891 -18.84 13.01 28.37
C LYS A 891 -18.67 11.99 29.51
N HIS A 892 -17.45 11.82 30.02
CA HIS A 892 -17.09 10.79 31.00
C HIS A 892 -16.97 11.33 32.44
N ARG A 893 -17.57 12.49 32.73
CA ARG A 893 -17.48 13.18 34.03
C ARG A 893 -17.70 12.27 35.25
N ALA A 894 -18.76 11.45 35.23
CA ALA A 894 -19.10 10.57 36.35
C ALA A 894 -18.10 9.40 36.57
N ALA A 895 -17.28 9.07 35.56
CA ALA A 895 -16.16 8.13 35.71
C ALA A 895 -14.91 8.83 36.27
N ILE A 896 -14.66 10.08 35.85
CA ILE A 896 -13.59 10.92 36.38
C ILE A 896 -13.80 11.18 37.87
N GLU A 897 -14.99 11.59 38.29
CA GLU A 897 -15.32 11.89 39.69
C GLU A 897 -15.04 10.68 40.59
N LYS A 898 -15.53 9.48 40.25
CA LYS A 898 -15.22 8.22 40.96
C LYS A 898 -13.72 7.89 41.02
N GLY A 899 -12.99 8.12 39.93
CA GLY A 899 -11.55 7.83 39.88
C GLY A 899 -10.75 8.81 40.75
N ILE A 900 -11.17 10.08 40.81
CA ILE A 900 -10.58 11.10 41.69
C ILE A 900 -10.89 10.78 43.16
N ASP A 901 -12.12 10.35 43.47
CA ASP A 901 -12.49 9.85 44.80
C ASP A 901 -11.62 8.66 45.22
N TYR A 902 -11.37 7.71 44.31
CA TYR A 902 -10.46 6.58 44.56
C TYR A 902 -9.03 7.04 44.85
N VAL A 903 -8.44 7.83 43.95
CA VAL A 903 -7.04 8.27 44.07
C VAL A 903 -6.84 9.11 45.33
N THR A 904 -7.73 10.04 45.66
CA THR A 904 -7.61 10.89 46.85
C THR A 904 -7.62 10.10 48.16
N GLN A 905 -8.41 9.03 48.26
CA GLN A 905 -8.43 8.13 49.41
C GLN A 905 -7.11 7.36 49.60
N THR A 906 -6.35 7.12 48.53
CA THR A 906 -5.07 6.37 48.58
C THR A 906 -3.84 7.17 49.04
N LEU A 907 -3.95 8.48 49.34
CA LEU A 907 -2.79 9.30 49.75
C LEU A 907 -2.00 8.72 50.93
N GLY A 908 -2.68 8.01 51.84
CA GLY A 908 -2.04 7.30 52.95
C GLY A 908 -1.24 6.07 52.52
N SER A 909 -1.73 5.28 51.56
CA SER A 909 -1.15 4.00 51.12
C SER A 909 -0.13 4.10 49.99
N ILE A 910 -0.04 5.22 49.27
CA ILE A 910 0.98 5.41 48.21
C ILE A 910 2.37 5.58 48.84
N GLU A 911 3.21 4.56 48.75
CA GLU A 911 4.64 4.63 49.12
C GLU A 911 5.55 4.85 47.90
N ASP A 912 5.23 4.26 46.74
CA ASP A 912 6.05 4.38 45.53
C ASP A 912 5.89 5.76 44.86
N SER A 913 7.03 6.43 44.67
CA SER A 913 7.12 7.73 44.01
C SER A 913 6.57 7.77 42.58
N TYR A 914 6.57 6.64 41.85
CA TYR A 914 6.00 6.53 40.51
C TYR A 914 4.48 6.70 40.53
N ASP A 915 3.79 5.90 41.36
CA ASP A 915 2.35 5.98 41.55
C ASP A 915 1.96 7.39 42.06
N LEU A 916 2.76 7.94 42.99
CA LEU A 916 2.54 9.27 43.54
C LEU A 916 2.69 10.38 42.50
N ALA A 917 3.67 10.30 41.60
CA ALA A 917 3.89 11.31 40.56
C ALA A 917 2.74 11.35 39.55
N ILE A 918 2.27 10.19 39.09
CA ILE A 918 1.14 10.09 38.15
C ILE A 918 -0.15 10.58 38.83
N ALA A 919 -0.41 10.16 40.07
CA ALA A 919 -1.56 10.62 40.86
C ALA A 919 -1.54 12.13 41.10
N THR A 920 -0.37 12.70 41.44
CA THR A 920 -0.19 14.15 41.64
C THR A 920 -0.49 14.92 40.35
N TYR A 921 0.00 14.45 39.20
CA TYR A 921 -0.29 15.10 37.91
C TYR A 921 -1.78 15.03 37.54
N ALA A 922 -2.44 13.88 37.76
CA ALA A 922 -3.88 13.72 37.53
C ALA A 922 -4.73 14.71 38.37
N LEU A 923 -4.44 14.82 39.68
CA LEU A 923 -5.17 15.69 40.60
C LEU A 923 -4.95 17.19 40.29
N LEU A 924 -3.73 17.60 39.96
CA LEU A 924 -3.43 18.98 39.57
C LEU A 924 -4.08 19.34 38.22
N LEU A 925 -4.13 18.40 37.26
CA LEU A 925 -4.80 18.60 35.97
C LEU A 925 -6.32 18.81 36.13
N GLN A 926 -6.95 18.05 37.03
CA GLN A 926 -8.36 18.25 37.44
C GLN A 926 -8.56 19.49 38.35
N LYS A 927 -7.48 20.15 38.80
CA LYS A 927 -7.49 21.23 39.80
C LYS A 927 -8.16 20.83 41.12
N HIS A 928 -8.00 19.56 41.52
CA HIS A 928 -8.56 19.05 42.78
C HIS A 928 -7.81 19.61 43.99
N SER A 929 -8.53 19.94 45.07
CA SER A 929 -7.97 20.57 46.27
C SER A 929 -6.87 19.76 46.95
N SER A 930 -6.92 18.43 46.87
CA SER A 930 -5.86 17.55 47.39
C SER A 930 -4.56 17.58 46.59
N GLY A 931 -4.54 18.13 45.36
CA GLY A 931 -3.39 18.07 44.45
C GLY A 931 -2.13 18.72 45.02
N GLU A 932 -2.27 19.81 45.79
CA GLU A 932 -1.15 20.44 46.49
C GLU A 932 -0.55 19.51 47.57
N ARG A 933 -1.39 18.86 48.37
CA ARG A 933 -0.97 17.92 49.43
C ARG A 933 -0.30 16.65 48.88
N PHE A 934 -0.71 16.21 47.70
CA PHE A 934 -0.03 15.17 46.93
C PHE A 934 1.35 15.65 46.44
N LEU A 935 1.42 16.87 45.90
CA LEU A 935 2.68 17.49 45.44
C LEU A 935 3.68 17.70 46.59
N GLU A 936 3.23 18.10 47.78
CA GLU A 936 4.08 18.18 48.98
C GLU A 936 4.70 16.82 49.33
N LYS A 937 3.88 15.75 49.38
CA LYS A 937 4.38 14.38 49.64
C LYS A 937 5.40 13.96 48.56
N LEU A 938 5.11 14.25 47.30
CA LEU A 938 6.00 13.95 46.16
C LEU A 938 7.34 14.71 46.27
N ILE A 939 7.31 16.00 46.61
CA ILE A 939 8.52 16.80 46.83
C ILE A 939 9.35 16.24 47.99
N GLY A 940 8.70 15.78 49.08
CA GLY A 940 9.36 15.10 50.20
C GLY A 940 10.08 13.80 49.84
N GLN A 941 9.68 13.13 48.75
CA GLN A 941 10.35 11.94 48.21
C GLN A 941 11.44 12.25 47.17
N SER A 942 11.68 13.52 46.83
CA SER A 942 12.64 13.89 45.78
C SER A 942 14.10 13.87 46.26
N THR A 943 14.98 13.31 45.42
CA THR A 943 16.44 13.35 45.61
C THR A 943 17.00 14.63 45.01
N VAL A 944 17.94 15.26 45.73
CA VAL A 944 18.64 16.49 45.31
C VAL A 944 20.13 16.21 45.25
N GLN A 945 20.80 16.63 44.17
CA GLN A 945 22.23 16.45 43.94
C GLN A 945 22.92 17.77 43.54
N GLN A 946 24.26 17.75 43.55
CA GLN A 946 25.13 18.87 43.12
C GLN A 946 24.70 20.22 43.72
N ASN A 947 24.62 20.29 45.05
CA ASN A 947 24.25 21.47 45.83
C ASN A 947 22.92 22.14 45.44
N GLY A 948 21.96 21.36 44.90
CA GLY A 948 20.64 21.86 44.49
C GLY A 948 20.45 22.10 42.99
N THR A 949 21.50 21.89 42.18
CA THR A 949 21.39 22.14 40.72
C THR A 949 20.62 21.05 39.97
N GLU A 950 20.61 19.81 40.48
CA GLU A 950 19.84 18.67 39.94
C GLU A 950 18.84 18.13 40.98
N ARG A 951 17.60 17.86 40.56
CA ARG A 951 16.55 17.19 41.38
C ARG A 951 15.87 16.09 40.55
N PHE A 952 15.58 14.95 41.17
CA PHE A 952 14.90 13.83 40.51
C PHE A 952 14.27 12.87 41.53
N TRP A 953 13.56 11.84 41.07
CA TRP A 953 13.06 10.75 41.90
C TRP A 953 13.83 9.47 41.57
N ALA A 954 14.53 8.93 42.57
CA ALA A 954 15.42 7.78 42.39
C ALA A 954 14.61 6.47 42.32
N ARG A 955 14.68 5.79 41.17
CA ARG A 955 14.00 4.50 40.91
C ARG A 955 14.78 3.74 39.83
N ASP A 956 15.10 2.47 40.05
CA ASP A 956 15.98 1.69 39.15
C ASP A 956 15.43 1.54 37.73
N ALA A 957 14.10 1.42 37.64
CA ALA A 957 13.31 1.48 36.41
C ALA A 957 12.27 2.61 36.51
N HIS A 958 11.97 3.25 35.37
CA HIS A 958 11.00 4.34 35.23
C HIS A 958 11.32 5.65 35.98
N GLY A 959 12.52 5.80 36.56
CA GLY A 959 12.91 7.05 37.25
C GLY A 959 12.90 8.30 36.36
N ILE A 960 13.08 8.14 35.03
CA ILE A 960 12.91 9.23 34.05
C ILE A 960 11.43 9.62 33.95
N GLU A 961 10.56 8.64 33.73
CA GLU A 961 9.09 8.79 33.69
C GLU A 961 8.53 9.42 34.98
N THR A 962 8.90 8.92 36.18
CA THR A 962 8.53 9.52 37.48
C THR A 962 8.94 10.99 37.55
N THR A 963 10.18 11.29 37.17
CA THR A 963 10.74 12.64 37.25
C THR A 963 10.12 13.59 36.23
N ALA A 964 9.70 13.07 35.07
CA ALA A 964 8.97 13.83 34.06
C ALA A 964 7.53 14.14 34.48
N TYR A 965 6.82 13.20 35.13
CA TYR A 965 5.53 13.49 35.78
C TYR A 965 5.69 14.52 36.91
N GLY A 966 6.73 14.40 37.74
CA GLY A 966 7.07 15.40 38.75
C GLY A 966 7.28 16.80 38.15
N LEU A 967 8.03 16.91 37.04
CA LEU A 967 8.19 18.19 36.33
C LEU A 967 6.86 18.72 35.76
N LEU A 968 6.01 17.87 35.19
CA LEU A 968 4.68 18.27 34.70
C LEU A 968 3.79 18.82 35.84
N SER A 969 3.84 18.21 37.03
CA SER A 969 3.18 18.73 38.24
C SER A 969 3.75 20.08 38.69
N PHE A 970 5.08 20.27 38.64
CA PHE A 970 5.71 21.56 38.92
C PHE A 970 5.29 22.66 37.94
N VAL A 971 5.13 22.34 36.65
CA VAL A 971 4.65 23.29 35.63
C VAL A 971 3.18 23.66 35.86
N LEU A 972 2.31 22.70 36.24
CA LEU A 972 0.91 23.00 36.59
C LEU A 972 0.78 23.80 37.89
N ALA A 973 1.69 23.63 38.84
CA ALA A 973 1.77 24.40 40.09
C ALA A 973 2.63 25.68 39.98
N GLU A 974 2.99 26.08 38.76
CA GLU A 974 3.77 27.29 38.42
C GLU A 974 5.15 27.41 39.12
N LYS A 975 5.72 26.30 39.61
CA LYS A 975 7.03 26.23 40.29
C LYS A 975 8.20 26.20 39.30
N TYR A 976 8.22 27.14 38.36
CA TYR A 976 9.12 27.12 37.20
C TYR A 976 10.61 27.15 37.57
N VAL A 977 10.99 27.94 38.59
CA VAL A 977 12.40 28.10 39.02
C VAL A 977 12.96 26.78 39.57
N ASP A 978 12.26 26.15 40.51
CA ASP A 978 12.64 24.84 41.03
C ASP A 978 12.59 23.76 39.94
N GLY A 979 11.62 23.87 39.02
CA GLY A 979 11.51 23.02 37.83
C GLY A 979 12.78 22.98 36.97
N THR A 980 13.59 24.05 36.96
CA THR A 980 14.89 24.03 36.26
C THR A 980 15.86 22.99 36.82
N SER A 981 15.81 22.67 38.12
CA SER A 981 16.64 21.62 38.73
C SER A 981 16.25 20.21 38.24
N ILE A 982 14.95 20.01 37.99
CA ILE A 982 14.40 18.77 37.45
C ILE A 982 14.74 18.65 35.95
N MET A 983 14.62 19.76 35.22
CA MET A 983 14.98 19.88 33.81
C MET A 983 16.46 19.56 33.55
N ARG A 984 17.40 20.03 34.40
CA ARG A 984 18.84 19.73 34.25
C ARG A 984 19.11 18.24 34.33
N TRP A 985 18.47 17.54 35.26
CA TRP A 985 18.61 16.09 35.37
C TRP A 985 17.96 15.36 34.17
N LEU A 986 16.73 15.73 33.78
CA LEU A 986 16.04 15.11 32.63
C LEU A 986 16.82 15.29 31.32
N VAL A 987 17.31 16.50 31.01
CA VAL A 987 18.12 16.75 29.81
C VAL A 987 19.35 15.83 29.75
N LYS A 988 19.97 15.57 30.91
CA LYS A 988 21.15 14.70 31.08
C LYS A 988 20.85 13.19 30.90
N GLN A 989 19.59 12.75 30.95
CA GLN A 989 19.19 11.35 30.69
C GLN A 989 18.78 11.06 29.23
N ARG A 990 18.94 12.02 28.30
CA ARG A 990 18.67 11.80 26.86
C ARG A 990 19.71 10.82 26.29
N TYR A 991 19.23 9.79 25.60
CA TYR A 991 20.05 8.71 25.02
C TYR A 991 20.52 9.01 23.60
N THR A 992 19.69 9.72 22.84
CA THR A 992 20.04 10.23 21.51
C THR A 992 19.65 11.71 21.42
N PRO A 993 20.09 12.44 20.38
CA PRO A 993 19.60 13.79 20.14
C PRO A 993 18.06 13.85 20.07
N GLY A 994 17.38 12.80 19.58
CA GLY A 994 15.92 12.76 19.48
C GLY A 994 15.14 12.25 20.70
N SER A 995 15.76 11.56 21.66
CA SER A 995 15.01 10.69 22.59
C SER A 995 15.67 10.35 23.92
N PHE A 996 14.86 9.76 24.81
CA PHE A 996 15.28 9.02 26.00
C PHE A 996 15.39 7.51 25.65
N PRO A 997 15.96 6.64 26.50
CA PRO A 997 16.21 5.25 26.12
C PRO A 997 14.95 4.41 25.82
N ARG A 998 13.80 4.80 26.35
CA ARG A 998 12.54 4.02 26.35
C ARG A 998 11.37 4.82 25.78
N THR A 999 10.26 4.14 25.52
CA THR A 999 9.02 4.69 24.98
C THR A 999 8.39 5.72 25.92
N GLN A 1000 7.90 5.30 27.09
CA GLN A 1000 7.24 6.20 28.06
C GLN A 1000 8.18 7.30 28.57
N ASP A 1001 9.45 6.97 28.84
CA ASP A 1001 10.50 7.95 29.14
C ASP A 1001 10.57 9.06 28.07
N THR A 1002 10.48 8.71 26.78
CA THR A 1002 10.48 9.69 25.69
C THR A 1002 9.18 10.49 25.63
N PHE A 1003 8.02 9.85 25.79
CA PHE A 1003 6.73 10.52 25.70
C PHE A 1003 6.49 11.52 26.83
N VAL A 1004 6.67 11.08 28.08
CA VAL A 1004 6.48 11.93 29.26
C VAL A 1004 7.65 12.90 29.39
N GLY A 1005 8.89 12.45 29.16
CA GLY A 1005 10.10 13.28 29.21
C GLY A 1005 10.09 14.43 28.23
N LEU A 1006 9.78 14.19 26.94
CA LEU A 1006 9.66 15.28 25.96
C LEU A 1006 8.50 16.21 26.31
N LYS A 1007 7.32 15.69 26.71
CA LYS A 1007 6.17 16.53 27.10
C LYS A 1007 6.49 17.42 28.31
N ALA A 1008 7.23 16.91 29.30
CA ALA A 1008 7.65 17.66 30.48
C ALA A 1008 8.67 18.76 30.12
N LEU A 1009 9.66 18.42 29.29
CA LEU A 1009 10.68 19.37 28.83
C LEU A 1009 10.07 20.49 27.98
N THR A 1010 9.15 20.19 27.04
CA THR A 1010 8.51 21.23 26.22
C THR A 1010 7.60 22.13 27.05
N LYS A 1011 6.78 21.57 27.94
CA LYS A 1011 5.85 22.35 28.78
C LYS A 1011 6.55 23.27 29.79
N LEU A 1012 7.76 22.94 30.25
CA LEU A 1012 8.59 23.92 30.98
C LEU A 1012 9.25 24.92 30.01
N ALA A 1013 9.78 24.48 28.87
CA ALA A 1013 10.43 25.38 27.90
C ALA A 1013 9.49 26.47 27.36
N GLU A 1014 8.21 26.15 27.13
CA GLU A 1014 7.13 27.11 26.80
C GLU A 1014 6.96 28.23 27.84
N LYS A 1015 7.45 28.03 29.07
CA LYS A 1015 7.32 28.95 30.21
C LYS A 1015 8.62 29.69 30.56
N ILE A 1016 9.79 29.11 30.26
CA ILE A 1016 11.09 29.68 30.67
C ILE A 1016 11.99 30.17 29.53
N SER A 1017 11.70 29.82 28.26
CA SER A 1017 12.60 30.17 27.15
C SER A 1017 12.59 31.68 26.87
N PRO A 1018 13.75 32.32 26.64
CA PRO A 1018 13.81 33.72 26.24
C PRO A 1018 13.09 33.98 24.90
N SER A 1019 12.55 35.19 24.72
CA SER A 1019 11.86 35.61 23.50
C SER A 1019 12.76 35.78 22.27
N ARG A 1020 14.09 35.65 22.44
CA ARG A 1020 15.07 35.62 21.35
C ARG A 1020 16.31 34.82 21.71
N ASN A 1021 16.92 34.21 20.69
CA ASN A 1021 18.28 33.69 20.74
C ASN A 1021 19.23 34.69 20.08
N ASP A 1022 20.33 35.02 20.76
CA ASP A 1022 21.46 35.80 20.26
C ASP A 1022 22.72 35.47 21.08
N TYR A 1023 23.44 34.41 20.70
CA TYR A 1023 24.62 33.93 21.42
C TYR A 1023 25.67 33.30 20.51
N SER A 1024 26.92 33.23 20.98
CA SER A 1024 27.94 32.35 20.42
C SER A 1024 28.32 31.23 21.39
N VAL A 1025 28.75 30.11 20.83
CA VAL A 1025 29.30 28.95 21.55
C VAL A 1025 30.68 28.65 20.96
N GLN A 1026 31.68 28.52 21.82
CA GLN A 1026 33.06 28.24 21.46
C GLN A 1026 33.44 26.86 21.98
N LEU A 1027 33.65 25.90 21.08
CA LEU A 1027 34.12 24.55 21.37
C LEU A 1027 35.65 24.51 21.33
N ARG A 1028 36.26 23.79 22.28
CA ARG A 1028 37.70 23.55 22.36
C ARG A 1028 38.00 22.08 22.62
N HIS A 1029 38.89 21.51 21.80
CA HIS A 1029 39.42 20.16 21.92
C HIS A 1029 40.83 20.10 21.33
N ALA A 1030 41.75 19.33 21.92
CA ALA A 1030 43.10 19.10 21.42
C ALA A 1030 43.93 20.35 21.01
N GLY A 1031 43.59 21.54 21.53
CA GLY A 1031 44.20 22.82 21.13
C GLY A 1031 43.56 23.48 19.89
N ARG A 1032 42.60 22.82 19.23
CA ARG A 1032 41.70 23.45 18.24
C ARG A 1032 40.60 24.24 18.94
N LYS A 1033 40.04 25.21 18.21
CA LYS A 1033 38.89 26.03 18.60
C LYS A 1033 37.93 26.15 17.41
N GLU A 1034 36.66 25.81 17.63
CA GLU A 1034 35.57 26.07 16.69
C GLU A 1034 34.57 27.05 17.33
N GLU A 1035 33.88 27.87 16.54
CA GLU A 1035 32.96 28.89 17.06
C GLU A 1035 31.67 28.96 16.24
N PHE A 1036 30.57 28.82 16.97
CA PHE A 1036 29.20 28.72 16.47
C PHE A 1036 28.44 30.00 16.83
N ARG A 1037 27.60 30.51 15.92
CA ARG A 1037 26.70 31.65 16.18
C ARG A 1037 25.26 31.21 15.97
N VAL A 1038 24.38 31.61 16.89
CA VAL A 1038 22.97 31.22 16.88
C VAL A 1038 22.09 32.44 17.14
N THR A 1039 21.05 32.57 16.34
CA THR A 1039 20.04 33.63 16.37
C THR A 1039 18.63 33.04 16.50
N SER A 1040 17.61 33.89 16.65
CA SER A 1040 16.20 33.45 16.58
C SER A 1040 15.78 32.88 15.22
N GLN A 1041 16.54 33.07 14.14
CA GLN A 1041 16.23 32.47 12.83
C GLN A 1041 16.59 30.98 12.78
N ASP A 1042 17.54 30.55 13.62
CA ASP A 1042 18.13 29.21 13.58
C ASP A 1042 17.31 28.14 14.33
N ILE A 1043 16.12 28.43 14.84
CA ILE A 1043 15.37 27.56 15.78
C ILE A 1043 15.16 26.11 15.25
N GLY A 1044 15.04 25.95 13.93
CA GLY A 1044 14.93 24.65 13.24
C GLY A 1044 16.27 24.03 12.81
N THR A 1045 17.40 24.71 13.00
CA THR A 1045 18.73 24.35 12.46
C THR A 1045 19.61 23.68 13.52
N LEU A 1046 20.20 22.52 13.19
CA LEU A 1046 21.31 21.97 13.98
C LEU A 1046 22.66 22.48 13.47
N GLN A 1047 23.61 22.69 14.38
CA GLN A 1047 25.00 23.00 14.04
C GLN A 1047 25.93 21.89 14.56
N HIS A 1048 26.71 21.30 13.66
CA HIS A 1048 27.69 20.24 13.94
C HIS A 1048 29.13 20.78 13.82
N ALA A 1049 30.07 20.17 14.53
CA ALA A 1049 31.50 20.46 14.38
C ALA A 1049 32.03 20.08 12.98
N GLN A 1050 32.42 21.05 12.17
CA GLN A 1050 32.70 20.86 10.74
C GLN A 1050 33.96 20.03 10.46
N GLN A 1051 34.91 20.04 11.38
CA GLN A 1051 36.20 19.34 11.25
C GLN A 1051 36.24 17.99 11.99
N GLY A 1052 35.14 17.62 12.65
CA GLY A 1052 35.08 16.50 13.59
C GLY A 1052 35.81 16.78 14.91
N VAL A 1053 35.39 16.07 15.95
CA VAL A 1053 35.99 16.17 17.29
C VAL A 1053 37.11 15.13 17.43
N ASP A 1054 38.30 15.56 17.86
CA ASP A 1054 39.43 14.64 18.10
C ASP A 1054 39.13 13.67 19.26
N GLU A 1055 39.86 12.55 19.36
CA GLU A 1055 39.72 11.55 20.43
C GLU A 1055 40.24 12.03 21.82
N THR A 1056 39.76 13.19 22.30
CA THR A 1056 40.08 13.69 23.64
C THR A 1056 39.07 13.20 24.68
N ALA A 1057 39.56 12.86 25.88
CA ALA A 1057 38.71 12.47 27.01
C ALA A 1057 37.91 13.64 27.61
N GLN A 1058 38.18 14.89 27.20
CA GLN A 1058 37.49 16.09 27.67
C GLN A 1058 37.30 17.10 26.53
N LEU A 1059 36.24 17.90 26.65
CA LEU A 1059 35.85 18.99 25.76
C LEU A 1059 35.48 20.23 26.61
N GLU A 1060 35.97 21.41 26.24
CA GLU A 1060 35.64 22.69 26.88
C GLU A 1060 34.71 23.51 25.97
N LEU A 1061 33.66 24.10 26.56
CA LEU A 1061 32.62 24.85 25.86
C LEU A 1061 32.35 26.18 26.58
N HIS A 1062 32.59 27.31 25.91
CA HIS A 1062 32.22 28.64 26.42
C HIS A 1062 31.01 29.19 25.66
N VAL A 1063 30.02 29.67 26.39
CA VAL A 1063 28.79 30.28 25.87
C VAL A 1063 28.77 31.75 26.26
N ALA A 1064 28.47 32.65 25.31
CA ALA A 1064 28.34 34.08 25.55
C ALA A 1064 27.13 34.65 24.81
N GLY A 1065 26.15 35.20 25.54
CA GLY A 1065 24.97 35.84 24.95
C GLY A 1065 23.66 35.65 25.73
N ILE A 1066 22.55 35.79 25.00
CA ILE A 1066 21.15 35.71 25.48
C ILE A 1066 20.44 34.60 24.70
N GLY A 1067 19.61 33.78 25.35
CA GLY A 1067 18.81 32.75 24.68
C GLY A 1067 18.84 31.40 25.35
N PHE A 1068 18.22 30.42 24.69
CA PHE A 1068 18.25 29.01 25.06
C PHE A 1068 19.17 28.22 24.12
N GLY A 1069 19.96 27.30 24.67
CA GLY A 1069 20.77 26.40 23.85
C GLY A 1069 21.09 25.09 24.55
N LEU A 1070 21.26 24.05 23.74
CA LEU A 1070 21.58 22.69 24.12
C LEU A 1070 22.93 22.29 23.53
N LEU A 1071 23.83 21.91 24.42
CA LEU A 1071 25.18 21.43 24.15
C LEU A 1071 25.14 19.91 24.26
N GLN A 1072 25.19 19.22 23.11
CA GLN A 1072 25.09 17.76 23.05
C GLN A 1072 26.39 17.18 22.48
N VAL A 1073 26.88 16.09 23.07
CA VAL A 1073 28.00 15.29 22.54
C VAL A 1073 27.53 13.85 22.45
N VAL A 1074 27.50 13.30 21.24
CA VAL A 1074 27.23 11.89 20.98
C VAL A 1074 28.57 11.20 20.77
N TYR A 1075 28.78 10.06 21.41
CA TYR A 1075 29.98 9.26 21.19
C TYR A 1075 29.65 7.77 21.02
N GLU A 1076 30.32 7.15 20.06
CA GLU A 1076 30.14 5.76 19.68
C GLU A 1076 31.48 5.03 19.81
N TYR A 1077 31.43 3.77 20.24
CA TYR A 1077 32.62 2.93 20.31
C TYR A 1077 32.24 1.45 20.29
N GLY A 1078 33.08 0.64 19.65
CA GLY A 1078 32.97 -0.81 19.63
C GLY A 1078 33.59 -1.43 20.89
N VAL A 1079 32.88 -2.38 21.49
CA VAL A 1079 33.40 -3.27 22.53
C VAL A 1079 33.37 -4.71 22.01
N ASP A 1080 34.39 -5.51 22.34
CA ASP A 1080 34.45 -6.92 21.98
C ASP A 1080 33.11 -7.64 22.20
N LEU A 1081 32.64 -8.33 21.16
CA LEU A 1081 31.50 -9.23 21.29
C LEU A 1081 31.89 -10.39 22.23
N ARG A 1082 31.17 -10.54 23.34
CA ARG A 1082 31.45 -11.53 24.40
C ARG A 1082 30.13 -12.08 24.94
N ASN A 1083 30.16 -13.30 25.48
CA ASN A 1083 29.00 -13.85 26.17
C ASN A 1083 28.76 -13.08 27.49
N PHE A 1084 27.51 -12.75 27.77
CA PHE A 1084 27.09 -11.96 28.94
C PHE A 1084 25.71 -12.43 29.42
N THR A 1085 25.44 -12.32 30.72
CA THR A 1085 24.17 -12.72 31.35
C THR A 1085 23.87 -11.86 32.58
N ALA A 1086 22.72 -11.18 32.58
CA ALA A 1086 22.17 -10.43 33.70
C ALA A 1086 20.66 -10.72 33.82
N GLN A 1087 20.29 -11.53 34.83
CA GLN A 1087 18.93 -12.04 35.10
C GLN A 1087 18.26 -12.84 33.95
N PHE A 1088 18.90 -13.02 32.79
CA PHE A 1088 18.46 -13.95 31.74
C PHE A 1088 19.45 -15.11 31.57
N VAL A 1089 18.91 -16.31 31.35
CA VAL A 1089 19.63 -17.48 30.85
C VAL A 1089 19.37 -17.58 29.35
N LEU A 1090 20.43 -17.80 28.57
CA LEU A 1090 20.35 -17.97 27.12
C LEU A 1090 21.17 -19.21 26.69
N GLU A 1091 20.54 -20.09 25.93
CA GLU A 1091 21.09 -21.34 25.43
C GLU A 1091 20.88 -21.44 23.91
N LEU A 1092 21.89 -21.95 23.22
CA LEU A 1092 21.90 -22.10 21.76
C LEU A 1092 22.39 -23.51 21.44
N GLN A 1093 21.67 -24.24 20.57
CA GLN A 1093 22.17 -25.48 19.97
C GLN A 1093 22.18 -25.30 18.44
N LYS A 1094 23.34 -25.55 17.80
CA LYS A 1094 23.47 -25.50 16.34
C LYS A 1094 23.40 -26.90 15.73
N SER A 1095 22.59 -27.07 14.70
CA SER A 1095 22.66 -28.21 13.79
C SER A 1095 22.83 -27.70 12.36
N VAL A 1096 23.82 -28.24 11.64
CA VAL A 1096 24.16 -27.84 10.27
C VAL A 1096 24.02 -29.08 9.40
N THR A 1097 23.18 -29.00 8.36
CA THR A 1097 22.99 -30.12 7.42
C THR A 1097 23.72 -29.84 6.10
N ASN A 1098 24.83 -30.56 5.91
CA ASN A 1098 25.73 -30.35 4.77
C ASN A 1098 25.05 -30.53 3.40
N ALA A 1099 23.99 -31.35 3.32
CA ALA A 1099 23.24 -31.59 2.10
C ALA A 1099 22.54 -30.35 1.52
N ASN A 1100 22.08 -29.42 2.38
CA ASN A 1100 21.23 -28.29 1.98
C ASN A 1100 21.85 -26.91 2.31
N HIS A 1101 23.09 -26.86 2.81
CA HIS A 1101 23.72 -25.65 3.38
C HIS A 1101 22.81 -24.91 4.40
N GLN A 1102 22.05 -25.69 5.17
CA GLN A 1102 21.01 -25.21 6.07
C GLN A 1102 21.54 -25.16 7.51
N LEU A 1103 21.41 -24.00 8.13
CA LEU A 1103 21.59 -23.77 9.55
C LEU A 1103 20.23 -23.93 10.25
N GLN A 1104 20.15 -24.85 11.20
CA GLN A 1104 19.12 -24.88 12.22
C GLN A 1104 19.74 -24.42 13.54
N LEU A 1105 19.10 -23.45 14.19
CA LEU A 1105 19.52 -22.91 15.48
C LEU A 1105 18.36 -23.04 16.46
N GLU A 1106 18.48 -23.94 17.42
CA GLU A 1106 17.59 -23.95 18.58
C GLU A 1106 18.04 -22.85 19.55
N VAL A 1107 17.11 -21.98 19.92
CA VAL A 1107 17.28 -20.87 20.86
C VAL A 1107 16.36 -21.12 22.05
N CYS A 1108 16.92 -21.19 23.25
CA CYS A 1108 16.18 -21.32 24.50
C CYS A 1108 16.55 -20.18 25.45
N SER A 1109 15.56 -19.52 26.04
CA SER A 1109 15.76 -18.45 27.03
C SER A 1109 14.77 -18.49 28.18
N SER A 1110 15.22 -18.12 29.38
CA SER A 1110 14.38 -17.95 30.56
C SER A 1110 14.85 -16.76 31.41
N PHE A 1111 13.95 -16.22 32.21
CA PHE A 1111 14.24 -15.16 33.19
C PHE A 1111 14.52 -15.78 34.56
N THR A 1112 15.45 -15.19 35.30
CA THR A 1112 15.86 -15.59 36.65
C THR A 1112 15.36 -14.54 37.65
N PRO A 1113 14.14 -14.69 38.18
CA PRO A 1113 13.54 -13.67 39.03
C PRO A 1113 14.15 -13.67 40.44
N GLN A 1114 14.09 -12.51 41.09
CA GLN A 1114 14.55 -12.32 42.48
C GLN A 1114 13.56 -12.88 43.53
N LEU A 1115 12.31 -13.12 43.13
CA LEU A 1115 11.22 -13.71 43.92
C LEU A 1115 10.59 -14.85 43.10
N SER A 1116 10.07 -15.89 43.75
CA SER A 1116 9.64 -17.13 43.11
C SER A 1116 8.46 -17.00 42.12
N ASP A 1117 7.67 -15.93 42.26
CA ASP A 1117 6.53 -15.55 41.41
C ASP A 1117 6.89 -14.48 40.37
N GLY A 1118 8.12 -13.95 40.40
CA GLY A 1118 8.55 -12.84 39.56
C GLY A 1118 8.63 -13.19 38.08
N ARG A 1119 8.21 -12.24 37.24
CA ARG A 1119 8.42 -12.24 35.79
C ARG A 1119 9.06 -10.92 35.34
N SER A 1120 9.70 -10.95 34.18
CA SER A 1120 10.16 -9.76 33.46
C SER A 1120 8.98 -8.93 32.93
N ASN A 1121 9.27 -7.78 32.34
CA ASN A 1121 8.37 -7.11 31.40
C ASN A 1121 8.44 -7.80 30.02
N MET A 1122 7.90 -7.17 28.97
CA MET A 1122 8.03 -7.64 27.58
C MET A 1122 9.50 -7.97 27.21
N VAL A 1123 9.71 -9.14 26.59
CA VAL A 1123 11.04 -9.65 26.23
C VAL A 1123 11.19 -9.78 24.72
N LEU A 1124 12.34 -9.35 24.22
CA LEU A 1124 12.73 -9.50 22.82
C LEU A 1124 13.93 -10.44 22.73
N VAL A 1125 13.87 -11.41 21.80
CA VAL A 1125 14.98 -12.27 21.41
C VAL A 1125 15.38 -11.92 19.98
N GLU A 1126 16.56 -11.32 19.81
CA GLU A 1126 17.12 -10.93 18.51
C GLU A 1126 18.16 -11.97 18.06
N VAL A 1127 17.83 -12.72 17.01
CA VAL A 1127 18.74 -13.66 16.34
C VAL A 1127 19.35 -12.96 15.14
N ASN A 1128 20.66 -12.71 15.19
CA ASN A 1128 21.42 -12.16 14.06
C ASN A 1128 22.22 -13.29 13.39
N PHE A 1129 22.26 -13.33 12.07
CA PHE A 1129 22.89 -14.42 11.30
C PHE A 1129 24.34 -14.10 10.88
N PRO A 1130 25.19 -15.13 10.61
CA PRO A 1130 26.50 -14.92 9.99
C PRO A 1130 26.34 -14.41 8.56
N SER A 1131 27.29 -13.61 8.08
CA SER A 1131 27.21 -13.07 6.72
C SER A 1131 27.20 -14.17 5.65
N GLY A 1132 26.30 -13.99 4.68
CA GLY A 1132 25.93 -14.98 3.66
C GLY A 1132 24.76 -15.91 4.02
N TYR A 1133 24.15 -15.81 5.22
CA TYR A 1133 22.94 -16.55 5.59
C TYR A 1133 21.68 -15.66 5.59
N THR A 1134 20.56 -16.21 5.12
CA THR A 1134 19.23 -15.58 5.25
C THR A 1134 18.15 -16.59 5.65
N VAL A 1135 17.11 -16.14 6.35
CA VAL A 1135 15.86 -16.93 6.50
C VAL A 1135 15.02 -16.87 5.21
N GLU A 1136 13.99 -17.71 5.11
CA GLU A 1136 13.03 -17.68 3.99
C GLU A 1136 11.88 -16.71 4.26
N GLN A 1137 11.51 -15.90 3.27
CA GLN A 1137 10.53 -14.82 3.41
C GLN A 1137 9.07 -15.26 3.22
N ARG A 1138 8.82 -16.36 2.50
CA ARG A 1138 7.47 -16.95 2.34
C ARG A 1138 7.33 -18.19 3.22
N GLY A 1139 7.01 -17.98 4.50
CA GLY A 1139 6.73 -19.05 5.45
C GLY A 1139 6.83 -18.56 6.90
N GLN A 1140 6.69 -19.48 7.85
CA GLN A 1140 7.13 -19.26 9.23
C GLN A 1140 8.57 -19.77 9.34
N PRO A 1141 9.60 -18.89 9.54
CA PRO A 1141 10.99 -19.33 9.64
C PRO A 1141 11.32 -20.03 10.97
N ILE A 1142 10.36 -20.05 11.90
CA ILE A 1142 10.46 -20.61 13.24
C ILE A 1142 9.58 -21.87 13.34
N THR A 1143 10.13 -22.90 13.96
CA THR A 1143 9.52 -24.21 14.20
C THR A 1143 9.78 -24.66 15.64
N GLY A 1144 9.08 -25.69 16.12
CA GLY A 1144 9.32 -26.28 17.45
C GLY A 1144 9.07 -25.34 18.65
N ALA A 1145 8.35 -24.23 18.46
CA ALA A 1145 8.16 -23.22 19.50
C ALA A 1145 7.36 -23.75 20.72
N THR A 1146 7.81 -23.40 21.93
CA THR A 1146 7.17 -23.80 23.19
C THR A 1146 5.79 -23.18 23.37
N LYS A 1147 4.79 -24.02 23.67
CA LYS A 1147 3.37 -23.61 23.73
C LYS A 1147 2.94 -22.91 25.02
N HIS A 1148 3.68 -23.07 26.13
CA HIS A 1148 3.26 -22.55 27.45
C HIS A 1148 3.38 -21.02 27.57
N ASN A 1149 4.31 -20.42 26.83
CA ASN A 1149 4.47 -18.97 26.69
C ASN A 1149 4.72 -18.70 25.19
N PRO A 1150 3.66 -18.53 24.39
CA PRO A 1150 3.77 -18.52 22.94
C PRO A 1150 4.40 -17.23 22.43
N ILE A 1151 5.17 -17.35 21.34
CA ILE A 1151 5.68 -16.23 20.55
C ILE A 1151 4.50 -15.36 20.08
N GLN A 1152 4.52 -14.08 20.42
CA GLN A 1152 3.44 -13.14 20.09
C GLN A 1152 3.61 -12.52 18.70
N LYS A 1153 4.87 -12.26 18.31
CA LYS A 1153 5.26 -11.73 17.00
C LYS A 1153 6.62 -12.29 16.60
N THR A 1154 6.78 -12.53 15.30
CA THR A 1154 8.08 -12.71 14.64
C THR A 1154 8.27 -11.56 13.64
N GLU A 1155 9.46 -10.97 13.59
CA GLU A 1155 9.78 -9.86 12.69
C GLU A 1155 11.10 -10.14 11.97
N VAL A 1156 11.07 -10.21 10.64
CA VAL A 1156 12.24 -10.45 9.79
C VAL A 1156 12.79 -9.11 9.32
N ARG A 1157 14.08 -8.85 9.54
CA ARG A 1157 14.71 -7.54 9.26
C ARG A 1157 15.95 -7.68 8.37
N PHE A 1158 16.43 -6.54 7.87
CA PHE A 1158 17.75 -6.41 7.22
C PHE A 1158 18.00 -7.43 6.10
N GLY A 1159 17.08 -7.52 5.12
CA GLY A 1159 17.21 -8.48 4.01
C GLY A 1159 17.19 -9.94 4.47
N ALA A 1160 16.45 -10.26 5.53
CA ALA A 1160 16.37 -11.57 6.18
C ALA A 1160 17.66 -12.05 6.86
N THR A 1161 18.57 -11.13 7.24
CA THR A 1161 19.81 -11.41 8.01
C THR A 1161 19.66 -11.26 9.54
N SER A 1162 18.49 -10.80 10.02
CA SER A 1162 18.15 -10.68 11.44
C SER A 1162 16.67 -11.02 11.66
N VAL A 1163 16.34 -11.70 12.76
CA VAL A 1163 14.95 -12.01 13.16
C VAL A 1163 14.74 -11.68 14.64
N VAL A 1164 13.63 -11.00 14.95
CA VAL A 1164 13.20 -10.67 16.31
C VAL A 1164 11.99 -11.51 16.69
N VAL A 1165 11.99 -12.03 17.91
CA VAL A 1165 10.91 -12.82 18.51
C VAL A 1165 10.43 -12.11 19.77
N TYR A 1166 9.12 -11.88 19.89
CA TYR A 1166 8.52 -11.09 20.97
C TYR A 1166 7.69 -11.95 21.93
N TYR A 1167 7.84 -11.72 23.23
CA TYR A 1167 7.10 -12.39 24.31
C TYR A 1167 6.51 -11.35 25.29
N ASN A 1168 5.30 -11.60 25.81
CA ASN A 1168 4.63 -10.70 26.76
C ASN A 1168 5.41 -10.52 28.06
N SER A 1169 6.01 -11.60 28.56
CA SER A 1169 6.99 -11.64 29.65
C SER A 1169 7.67 -13.01 29.67
N MET A 1170 8.82 -13.14 30.34
CA MET A 1170 9.42 -14.43 30.70
C MET A 1170 9.52 -14.57 32.22
N GLY A 1171 9.40 -15.80 32.69
CA GLY A 1171 9.75 -16.25 34.03
C GLY A 1171 10.78 -17.38 33.94
N PRO A 1172 10.86 -18.27 34.95
CA PRO A 1172 11.84 -19.36 34.98
C PRO A 1172 11.58 -20.47 33.94
N GLU A 1173 10.44 -20.46 33.24
CA GLU A 1173 10.15 -21.42 32.17
C GLU A 1173 11.11 -21.30 30.98
N ARG A 1174 11.54 -22.43 30.39
CA ARG A 1174 12.40 -22.43 29.19
C ARG A 1174 11.56 -22.16 27.95
N ASN A 1175 11.64 -20.93 27.45
CA ASN A 1175 11.03 -20.49 26.20
C ASN A 1175 11.96 -20.91 25.05
N CYS A 1176 11.59 -21.91 24.26
CA CYS A 1176 12.45 -22.48 23.22
C CYS A 1176 11.80 -22.40 21.83
N PHE A 1177 12.62 -22.20 20.80
CA PHE A 1177 12.22 -22.25 19.39
C PHE A 1177 13.40 -22.60 18.47
N THR A 1178 13.14 -23.24 17.33
CA THR A 1178 14.16 -23.54 16.32
C THR A 1178 13.95 -22.68 15.07
N ILE A 1179 14.96 -21.90 14.70
CA ILE A 1179 14.94 -21.05 13.51
C ILE A 1179 15.82 -21.64 12.39
N THR A 1180 15.32 -21.59 11.15
CA THR A 1180 16.02 -22.11 9.96
C THR A 1180 16.52 -20.96 9.07
N ALA A 1181 17.81 -20.99 8.74
CA ALA A 1181 18.44 -20.09 7.77
C ALA A 1181 19.28 -20.88 6.75
N TYR A 1182 19.45 -20.32 5.56
CA TYR A 1182 20.15 -20.96 4.43
C TYR A 1182 21.34 -20.10 3.98
N ARG A 1183 22.46 -20.74 3.63
CA ARG A 1183 23.62 -20.05 3.06
C ARG A 1183 23.34 -19.63 1.61
N ARG A 1184 23.00 -18.36 1.40
CA ARG A 1184 22.70 -17.76 0.08
C ARG A 1184 23.92 -17.16 -0.61
N GLN A 1185 24.93 -16.73 0.15
CA GLN A 1185 26.20 -16.22 -0.40
C GLN A 1185 27.40 -16.90 0.28
N LYS A 1186 28.49 -17.04 -0.47
CA LYS A 1186 29.77 -17.54 0.06
C LYS A 1186 30.53 -16.39 0.70
N VAL A 1187 30.84 -16.57 1.97
CA VAL A 1187 31.69 -15.68 2.78
C VAL A 1187 32.56 -16.61 3.63
N THR A 1188 33.85 -16.34 3.73
CA THR A 1188 34.86 -17.17 4.41
C THR A 1188 35.61 -16.32 5.44
N LEU A 1189 36.19 -16.93 6.47
CA LEU A 1189 36.69 -16.22 7.67
C LEU A 1189 35.57 -15.42 8.37
N LYS A 1190 34.36 -16.00 8.39
CA LYS A 1190 33.15 -15.41 9.00
C LYS A 1190 33.42 -14.97 10.43
N ARG A 1191 33.04 -13.75 10.79
CA ARG A 1191 33.05 -13.29 12.19
C ARG A 1191 31.85 -13.89 12.93
N PRO A 1192 31.98 -14.18 14.24
CA PRO A 1192 30.88 -14.73 15.04
C PRO A 1192 29.59 -13.91 14.93
N ALA A 1193 28.47 -14.63 14.93
CA ALA A 1193 27.13 -14.08 15.06
C ALA A 1193 26.69 -14.17 16.53
N TYR A 1194 25.55 -13.58 16.87
CA TYR A 1194 25.03 -13.60 18.24
C TYR A 1194 23.51 -13.64 18.30
N VAL A 1195 23.02 -14.16 19.42
CA VAL A 1195 21.65 -13.96 19.89
C VAL A 1195 21.69 -13.08 21.13
N LEU A 1196 20.76 -12.13 21.20
CA LEU A 1196 20.53 -11.23 22.34
C LEU A 1196 19.11 -11.46 22.84
N VAL A 1197 18.94 -11.75 24.14
CA VAL A 1197 17.64 -11.66 24.84
C VAL A 1197 17.67 -10.48 25.81
N HIS A 1198 16.64 -9.65 25.85
CA HIS A 1198 16.56 -8.52 26.78
C HIS A 1198 15.12 -8.16 27.19
N ASP A 1199 14.97 -7.65 28.41
CA ASP A 1199 13.75 -6.94 28.83
C ASP A 1199 13.68 -5.57 28.13
N TYR A 1200 12.53 -5.24 27.55
CA TYR A 1200 12.35 -4.00 26.79
C TYR A 1200 12.34 -2.74 27.67
N TYR A 1201 11.81 -2.86 28.89
CA TYR A 1201 11.62 -1.73 29.82
C TYR A 1201 12.72 -1.65 30.86
N ASP A 1202 13.59 -2.64 30.99
CA ASP A 1202 14.93 -2.45 31.56
C ASP A 1202 16.03 -3.24 30.82
N PRO A 1203 16.59 -2.70 29.72
CA PRO A 1203 17.63 -3.38 28.93
C PRO A 1203 18.93 -3.74 29.68
N LYS A 1204 19.10 -3.30 30.93
CA LYS A 1204 20.14 -3.82 31.85
C LYS A 1204 19.97 -5.32 32.12
N LEU A 1205 18.73 -5.81 32.06
CA LEU A 1205 18.37 -7.22 32.18
C LEU A 1205 18.43 -7.85 30.79
N ASN A 1206 19.58 -8.45 30.46
CA ASN A 1206 19.81 -9.06 29.16
C ASN A 1206 20.80 -10.24 29.23
N ALA A 1207 20.82 -11.06 28.19
CA ALA A 1207 21.90 -12.01 27.93
C ALA A 1207 22.28 -12.03 26.44
N ILE A 1208 23.58 -12.12 26.18
CA ILE A 1208 24.17 -12.22 24.83
C ILE A 1208 24.94 -13.53 24.75
N LYS A 1209 24.72 -14.29 23.67
CA LYS A 1209 25.45 -15.53 23.40
C LYS A 1209 25.90 -15.58 21.93
N MET A 1210 27.21 -15.70 21.74
CA MET A 1210 27.81 -15.84 20.42
C MET A 1210 27.65 -17.25 19.88
N TYR A 1211 27.62 -17.37 18.55
CA TYR A 1211 27.76 -18.64 17.85
C TYR A 1211 28.53 -18.47 16.53
N GLN A 1212 29.11 -19.57 16.06
CA GLN A 1212 29.84 -19.66 14.80
C GLN A 1212 29.31 -20.84 13.97
N VAL A 1213 29.28 -20.63 12.66
CA VAL A 1213 28.94 -21.65 11.67
C VAL A 1213 30.18 -21.88 10.83
N ASP A 1214 30.42 -23.13 10.48
CA ASP A 1214 31.65 -23.60 9.85
C ASP A 1214 31.62 -23.21 8.35
N ASP A 1215 32.80 -22.96 7.74
CA ASP A 1215 32.94 -22.33 6.40
C ASP A 1215 32.62 -23.26 5.21
#